data_AF-A0A085Z399-F1
#
_entry.id   AF-A0A085Z399-F1
#
_cell.length_a   1.000
_cell.length_b   1.000
_cell.length_c   1.000
_cell.angle_alpha   90.00
_cell.angle_beta   90.00
_cell.angle_gamma   90.00
#
_symmetry.space_group_name_H-M   'P 1'
#
loop_
_entity.id
_entity.type
_entity.pdbx_description
1 polymer ?
#
loop_
_entity_poly.entity_id
_entity_poly.type
_entity_poly.pdbx_seq_one_letter_code
_entity_poly.pdbx_strand_id
1 'polypeptide(L)'
;MEKKGVSQISGTIKPVAGEKYTYHVTGWYPDTEAEKRNPKLVTWELFKQRKNGNFTSTNIRKKGISEFTFGEKAVGSVYKLEAYLYAPEGGGLIIHPQPSKIPIINKVELLYIDDTKGTTFSFMEKLRTKAYCTNMLMKELTFTLWEDDIQGKGHNPKNKLILTKKAKVDKNGVAAAEFMLTRALMHKAMQGEADSKQLEFYVTVEYYAKKKHTTENIHINNPFPPINGEIRESPAEAIPKAKNSPAEQKPPSMKEEKGIGEIAVDKAKELWDWLEAKGSILKEQIPTVQKPEGKSPVVVKETDISKPTSECFCKENQFRWSNKLNCSERKKVLEVCAELWGEDNKKQKASELMSVMHLETNKTFNPAADNGAGYSGLIQFSDESAKSVGTTRTALKEMTFVQQMDFVKKYFYGKKDVLHTMTDLYLLVLKQNAVGHGNDKDYILFDESVNVPNVPFNKNNLSKEPWVTKYGYSSNPSFMRENGEYENRRSFNSYSKGVIQRRGFPNGKTYVWEVTDVLTKNHYDLGNNQNFNGTCENIPQQTKPSLKGKRAPWMEIVLDEAKNYGGYDEGDNPLSSRIKNEYFSIPNEYTTKDTDPSSVSWCAAFASWCLKKAGYSNPSTCRALEFNPDYLHDGANKPDRASGMRKISKPVYGCIVVWKNVKGGGGHVAFHYGYETNGNIIPLGGNQGSSLKFSSRSPNGDYDQKIVGYFLPENYADHSEDEFTDEEKKLNPKTLNKSSLLKKSNEEISGKTT
;
A
#
# COMPACT_ATOMS: atom_id res chain seq x y z
N MET A 1 -7.84 8.30 64.91
CA MET A 1 -8.63 9.23 64.07
C MET A 1 -9.91 8.52 63.70
N GLU A 2 -11.06 9.16 63.89
CA GLU A 2 -12.34 8.61 63.46
C GLU A 2 -12.43 8.58 61.93
N LYS A 3 -13.16 7.61 61.38
CA LYS A 3 -13.25 7.41 59.93
C LYS A 3 -14.09 8.51 59.27
N LYS A 4 -13.64 9.02 58.12
CA LYS A 4 -14.32 10.07 57.34
C LYS A 4 -14.45 9.63 55.89
N GLY A 5 -15.62 9.79 55.31
CA GLY A 5 -15.90 9.36 53.94
C GLY A 5 -17.20 8.57 53.79
N VAL A 6 -17.25 7.75 52.75
CA VAL A 6 -18.39 6.88 52.45
C VAL A 6 -18.33 5.66 53.37
N SER A 7 -19.43 5.36 54.06
CA SER A 7 -19.53 4.19 54.94
C SER A 7 -20.29 3.03 54.30
N GLN A 8 -21.24 3.32 53.41
CA GLN A 8 -22.06 2.28 52.78
C GLN A 8 -22.47 2.64 51.35
N ILE A 9 -22.54 1.63 50.51
CA ILE A 9 -23.03 1.70 49.13
C ILE A 9 -24.05 0.58 48.85
N SER A 10 -24.91 0.80 47.86
CA SER A 10 -25.90 -0.18 47.39
C SER A 10 -25.91 -0.29 45.86
N GLY A 11 -26.37 -1.44 45.36
CA GLY A 11 -26.56 -1.72 43.94
C GLY A 11 -26.68 -3.23 43.70
N THR A 12 -26.84 -3.64 42.44
CA THR A 12 -26.91 -5.07 42.12
C THR A 12 -25.58 -5.76 42.37
N ILE A 13 -25.61 -6.90 43.07
CA ILE A 13 -24.44 -7.76 43.27
C ILE A 13 -24.33 -8.87 42.22
N LYS A 14 -25.34 -9.00 41.35
CA LYS A 14 -25.39 -9.99 40.27
C LYS A 14 -25.76 -9.32 38.93
N PRO A 15 -24.97 -8.35 38.45
CA PRO A 15 -25.25 -7.68 37.18
C PRO A 15 -25.17 -8.68 36.03
N VAL A 16 -26.10 -8.60 35.10
CA VAL A 16 -26.06 -9.35 33.84
C VAL A 16 -25.01 -8.70 32.93
N ALA A 17 -24.16 -9.51 32.30
CA ALA A 17 -23.14 -9.01 31.39
C ALA A 17 -23.78 -8.21 30.24
N GLY A 18 -23.16 -7.10 29.86
CA GLY A 18 -23.64 -6.20 28.79
C GLY A 18 -24.60 -5.09 29.26
N GLU A 19 -25.28 -5.27 30.40
CA GLU A 19 -26.22 -4.27 30.92
C GLU A 19 -25.52 -3.19 31.77
N LYS A 20 -26.08 -1.96 31.76
CA LYS A 20 -25.62 -0.84 32.59
C LYS A 20 -26.39 -0.82 33.91
N TYR A 21 -25.65 -0.70 35.01
CA TYR A 21 -26.21 -0.60 36.36
C TYR A 21 -25.67 0.63 37.10
N THR A 22 -26.54 1.29 37.86
CA THR A 22 -26.20 2.45 38.69
C THR A 22 -26.07 2.03 40.15
N TYR A 23 -25.02 2.48 40.81
CA TYR A 23 -24.75 2.23 42.22
C TYR A 23 -24.93 3.54 43.02
N HIS A 24 -25.22 3.41 44.32
CA HIS A 24 -25.58 4.55 45.15
C HIS A 24 -24.78 4.55 46.45
N VAL A 25 -24.40 5.74 46.92
CA VAL A 25 -23.92 5.93 48.29
C VAL A 25 -25.13 5.99 49.20
N THR A 26 -25.21 5.08 50.16
CA THR A 26 -26.32 4.97 51.11
C THR A 26 -25.93 5.36 52.53
N GLY A 27 -24.63 5.49 52.81
CA GLY A 27 -24.14 5.88 54.13
C GLY A 27 -22.84 6.69 54.07
N TRP A 28 -22.72 7.61 55.01
CA TRP A 28 -21.50 8.37 55.29
C TRP A 28 -21.06 8.12 56.73
N TYR A 29 -19.76 8.17 57.02
CA TYR A 29 -19.31 8.10 58.41
C TYR A 29 -19.74 9.36 59.19
N PRO A 30 -20.04 9.25 60.50
CA PRO A 30 -20.50 10.37 61.32
C PRO A 30 -19.64 11.64 61.20
N ASP A 31 -18.31 11.48 61.20
CA ASP A 31 -17.36 12.61 61.20
C ASP A 31 -17.05 13.18 59.81
N THR A 32 -17.82 12.76 58.80
CA THR A 32 -17.80 13.34 57.46
C THR A 32 -18.60 14.64 57.46
N GLU A 33 -17.93 15.78 57.24
CA GLU A 33 -18.55 17.11 57.12
C GLU A 33 -19.71 17.09 56.10
N ALA A 34 -20.85 17.71 56.47
CA ALA A 34 -22.08 17.67 55.66
C ALA A 34 -21.87 18.18 54.22
N GLU A 35 -21.06 19.22 54.04
CA GLU A 35 -20.72 19.80 52.74
C GLU A 35 -19.93 18.85 51.83
N LYS A 36 -19.19 17.91 52.42
CA LYS A 36 -18.40 16.90 51.70
C LYS A 36 -19.21 15.65 51.35
N ARG A 37 -20.43 15.49 51.87
CA ARG A 37 -21.35 14.35 51.59
C ARG A 37 -22.02 14.48 50.22
N ASN A 38 -21.24 14.72 49.18
CA ASN A 38 -21.71 14.92 47.81
C ASN A 38 -21.27 13.73 46.93
N PRO A 39 -22.22 12.94 46.36
CA PRO A 39 -21.89 11.82 45.47
C PRO A 39 -21.02 12.19 44.27
N LYS A 40 -21.03 13.45 43.79
CA LYS A 40 -20.16 13.92 42.71
C LYS A 40 -18.68 13.99 43.10
N LEU A 41 -18.38 14.09 44.40
CA LEU A 41 -17.02 14.11 44.93
C LEU A 41 -16.46 12.71 45.17
N VAL A 42 -17.33 11.69 45.17
CA VAL A 42 -16.98 10.30 45.48
C VAL A 42 -16.22 9.66 44.33
N THR A 43 -15.14 8.98 44.67
CA THR A 43 -14.44 8.07 43.79
C THR A 43 -15.05 6.69 43.91
N TRP A 44 -15.43 6.09 42.79
CA TRP A 44 -15.77 4.68 42.65
C TRP A 44 -14.60 3.92 42.04
N GLU A 45 -14.18 2.81 42.64
CA GLU A 45 -13.07 1.99 42.14
C GLU A 45 -13.41 0.50 42.16
N LEU A 46 -13.09 -0.18 41.06
CA LEU A 46 -13.32 -1.61 40.91
C LEU A 46 -12.05 -2.41 41.18
N PHE A 47 -12.19 -3.46 41.99
CA PHE A 47 -11.13 -4.40 42.33
C PHE A 47 -11.53 -5.80 41.87
N LYS A 48 -10.54 -6.61 41.45
CA LYS A 48 -10.74 -8.00 41.03
C LYS A 48 -10.11 -8.96 42.03
N GLN A 49 -10.84 -10.01 42.38
CA GLN A 49 -10.33 -11.10 43.21
C GLN A 49 -9.29 -11.93 42.45
N ARG A 50 -8.16 -12.22 43.10
CA ARG A 50 -7.08 -13.08 42.59
C ARG A 50 -7.25 -14.50 43.13
N LYS A 51 -6.46 -15.44 42.60
CA LYS A 51 -6.49 -16.85 43.00
C LYS A 51 -6.25 -17.08 44.50
N ASN A 52 -5.51 -16.17 45.15
CA ASN A 52 -5.24 -16.20 46.59
C ASN A 52 -6.35 -15.55 47.44
N GLY A 53 -7.50 -15.21 46.85
CA GLY A 53 -8.62 -14.59 47.54
C GLY A 53 -8.52 -13.06 47.71
N ASN A 54 -7.34 -12.47 47.50
CA ASN A 54 -7.12 -11.04 47.68
C ASN A 54 -7.69 -10.21 46.52
N PHE A 55 -8.21 -9.03 46.84
CA PHE A 55 -8.67 -8.06 45.85
C PHE A 55 -7.55 -7.09 45.47
N THR A 56 -7.29 -6.96 44.18
CA THR A 56 -6.35 -5.95 43.64
C THR A 56 -7.09 -5.01 42.69
N SER A 57 -6.68 -3.74 42.64
CA SER A 57 -7.32 -2.76 41.75
C SER A 57 -7.28 -3.22 40.29
N THR A 58 -8.36 -2.94 39.56
CA THR A 58 -8.39 -3.09 38.09
C THR A 58 -7.96 -1.81 37.38
N ASN A 59 -7.53 -0.78 38.11
CA ASN A 59 -7.29 0.59 37.63
C ASN A 59 -8.54 1.27 37.01
N ILE A 60 -9.74 0.71 37.22
CA ILE A 60 -11.00 1.32 36.78
C ILE A 60 -11.50 2.19 37.92
N ARG A 61 -11.25 3.49 37.81
CA ARG A 61 -11.62 4.51 38.81
C ARG A 61 -12.47 5.59 38.15
N LYS A 62 -13.62 5.92 38.74
CA LYS A 62 -14.56 6.94 38.24
C LYS A 62 -14.90 7.92 39.35
N LYS A 63 -14.69 9.22 39.14
CA LYS A 63 -15.09 10.26 40.10
C LYS A 63 -16.47 10.82 39.72
N GLY A 64 -17.41 10.77 40.66
CA GLY A 64 -18.77 11.28 40.48
C GLY A 64 -19.68 10.48 39.53
N ILE A 65 -19.20 9.39 38.94
CA ILE A 65 -19.95 8.53 38.01
C ILE A 65 -20.10 7.14 38.65
N SER A 66 -21.33 6.79 39.03
CA SER A 66 -21.66 5.53 39.69
C SER A 66 -22.24 4.45 38.76
N GLU A 67 -22.19 4.67 37.45
CA GLU A 67 -22.66 3.71 36.45
C GLU A 67 -21.56 2.72 36.05
N PHE A 68 -21.88 1.42 36.04
CA PHE A 68 -20.97 0.34 35.66
C PHE A 68 -21.64 -0.67 34.72
N THR A 69 -20.86 -1.18 33.77
CA THR A 69 -21.25 -2.27 32.85
C THR A 69 -20.19 -3.35 32.93
N PHE A 70 -20.60 -4.60 33.08
CA PHE A 70 -19.70 -5.75 33.16
C PHE A 70 -19.72 -6.51 31.84
N GLY A 71 -18.55 -6.74 31.23
CA GLY A 71 -18.43 -7.51 29.99
C GLY A 71 -18.35 -9.02 30.22
N GLU A 72 -18.33 -9.80 29.13
CA GLU A 72 -18.28 -11.27 29.18
C GLU A 72 -17.08 -11.81 29.98
N LYS A 73 -15.90 -11.18 29.86
CA LYS A 73 -14.70 -11.51 30.66
C LYS A 73 -14.87 -11.35 32.17
N ALA A 74 -15.86 -10.58 32.59
CA ALA A 74 -16.16 -10.38 34.01
C ALA A 74 -16.98 -11.55 34.57
N VAL A 75 -17.68 -12.30 33.72
CA VAL A 75 -18.45 -13.49 34.13
C VAL A 75 -17.50 -14.55 34.69
N GLY A 76 -17.88 -15.14 35.82
CA GLY A 76 -17.05 -16.12 36.54
C GLY A 76 -15.88 -15.53 37.34
N SER A 77 -15.64 -14.21 37.25
CA SER A 77 -14.75 -13.48 38.14
C SER A 77 -15.53 -12.81 39.27
N VAL A 78 -14.88 -12.61 40.42
CA VAL A 78 -15.45 -11.86 41.55
C VAL A 78 -14.82 -10.49 41.59
N TYR A 79 -15.64 -9.46 41.74
CA TYR A 79 -15.21 -8.08 41.85
C TYR A 79 -15.62 -7.48 43.19
N LYS A 80 -14.90 -6.47 43.65
CA LYS A 80 -15.29 -5.61 44.77
C LYS A 80 -15.37 -4.18 44.25
N LEU A 81 -16.53 -3.55 44.38
CA LEU A 81 -16.71 -2.14 44.07
C LEU A 81 -16.63 -1.36 45.39
N GLU A 82 -15.68 -0.44 45.47
CA GLU A 82 -15.55 0.49 46.60
C GLU A 82 -15.92 1.90 46.16
N ALA A 83 -16.43 2.68 47.10
CA ALA A 83 -16.66 4.11 46.92
C ALA A 83 -16.06 4.86 48.11
N TYR A 84 -15.29 5.92 47.85
CA TYR A 84 -14.57 6.65 48.88
C TYR A 84 -14.32 8.12 48.50
N LEU A 85 -14.12 8.99 49.50
CA LEU A 85 -13.71 10.39 49.26
C LEU A 85 -12.20 10.55 49.15
N TYR A 86 -11.44 9.82 49.98
CA TYR A 86 -10.00 10.00 50.13
C TYR A 86 -9.21 8.83 49.57
N ALA A 87 -9.34 7.64 50.18
CA ALA A 87 -8.66 6.41 49.78
C ALA A 87 -9.57 5.17 49.97
N PRO A 88 -9.30 4.05 49.28
CA PRO A 88 -10.02 2.79 49.49
C PRO A 88 -9.86 2.32 50.94
N GLU A 89 -10.98 1.97 51.58
CA GLU A 89 -11.01 1.56 52.99
C GLU A 89 -11.16 0.04 53.16
N GLY A 90 -11.24 -0.71 52.05
CA GLY A 90 -11.37 -2.16 52.05
C GLY A 90 -12.81 -2.68 52.16
N GLY A 91 -13.77 -1.81 52.52
CA GLY A 91 -15.21 -2.07 52.47
C GLY A 91 -15.79 -1.85 51.07
N GLY A 92 -16.91 -2.51 50.73
CA GLY A 92 -17.53 -2.36 49.40
C GLY A 92 -18.52 -3.47 49.07
N LEU A 93 -19.07 -3.42 47.86
CA LEU A 93 -19.99 -4.45 47.34
C LEU A 93 -19.20 -5.53 46.60
N ILE A 94 -19.41 -6.79 47.00
CA ILE A 94 -18.91 -7.94 46.25
C ILE A 94 -19.87 -8.25 45.12
N ILE A 95 -19.36 -8.24 43.90
CA ILE A 95 -20.13 -8.34 42.66
C ILE A 95 -19.74 -9.64 41.93
N HIS A 96 -20.77 -10.40 41.55
CA HIS A 96 -20.69 -11.65 40.81
C HIS A 96 -21.45 -11.50 39.48
N PRO A 97 -20.78 -11.01 38.41
CA PRO A 97 -21.42 -10.83 37.12
C PRO A 97 -21.98 -12.16 36.58
N GLN A 98 -23.20 -12.12 36.07
CA GLN A 98 -23.92 -13.26 35.52
C GLN A 98 -23.85 -13.27 33.99
N PRO A 99 -23.80 -14.45 33.34
CA PRO A 99 -23.86 -14.52 31.88
C PRO A 99 -25.23 -14.06 31.38
N SER A 100 -25.25 -13.21 30.34
CA SER A 100 -26.46 -12.96 29.56
C SER A 100 -26.74 -14.14 28.63
N LYS A 101 -28.02 -14.47 28.41
CA LYS A 101 -28.45 -15.49 27.44
C LYS A 101 -28.88 -14.90 26.09
N ILE A 102 -28.95 -13.57 25.98
CA ILE A 102 -29.42 -12.87 24.77
C ILE A 102 -28.19 -12.31 24.05
N PRO A 103 -27.93 -12.71 22.78
CA PRO A 103 -26.84 -12.15 21.99
C PRO A 103 -27.13 -10.68 21.67
N ILE A 104 -26.22 -9.78 22.06
CA ILE A 104 -26.36 -8.32 21.91
C ILE A 104 -25.05 -7.70 21.38
N ILE A 105 -25.16 -6.74 20.47
CA ILE A 105 -24.13 -5.79 20.06
C ILE A 105 -24.27 -4.53 20.94
N ASN A 106 -23.39 -4.39 21.93
CA ASN A 106 -23.46 -3.29 22.90
C ASN A 106 -22.98 -1.96 22.31
N LYS A 107 -21.96 -2.02 21.44
CA LYS A 107 -21.30 -0.83 20.90
C LYS A 107 -20.55 -1.11 19.61
N VAL A 108 -20.54 -0.14 18.70
CA VAL A 108 -19.67 -0.09 17.52
C VAL A 108 -18.78 1.15 17.62
N GLU A 109 -17.49 0.99 17.38
CA GLU A 109 -16.51 2.07 17.34
C GLU A 109 -15.78 2.10 16.01
N LEU A 110 -15.65 3.31 15.45
CA LEU A 110 -14.74 3.59 14.36
C LEU A 110 -13.40 4.01 14.93
N LEU A 111 -12.35 3.35 14.49
CA LEU A 111 -10.99 3.55 14.96
C LEU A 111 -10.05 3.76 13.78
N TYR A 112 -9.02 4.55 14.03
CA TYR A 112 -7.82 4.52 13.19
C TYR A 112 -7.10 3.18 13.35
N ILE A 113 -6.15 2.92 12.46
CA ILE A 113 -5.42 1.65 12.46
C ILE A 113 -4.53 1.44 13.70
N ASP A 114 -4.23 2.51 14.44
CA ASP A 114 -3.51 2.51 15.72
C ASP A 114 -4.43 2.29 16.95
N ASP A 115 -5.69 1.89 16.72
CA ASP A 115 -6.72 1.66 17.73
C ASP A 115 -7.15 2.92 18.52
N THR A 116 -6.77 4.12 18.10
CA THR A 116 -7.38 5.35 18.61
C THR A 116 -8.75 5.59 17.97
N LYS A 117 -9.68 6.20 18.70
CA LYS A 117 -11.03 6.49 18.19
C LYS A 117 -10.97 7.57 17.14
N GLY A 118 -11.66 7.36 16.02
CA GLY A 118 -11.73 8.30 14.92
C GLY A 118 -13.17 8.61 14.53
N THR A 119 -13.42 9.87 14.18
CA THR A 119 -14.68 10.32 13.56
C THR A 119 -14.46 10.95 12.20
N THR A 120 -13.22 11.31 11.85
CA THR A 120 -12.84 11.94 10.59
C THR A 120 -11.55 11.30 10.07
N PHE A 121 -11.58 10.78 8.84
CA PHE A 121 -10.55 9.90 8.31
C PHE A 121 -9.98 10.43 6.98
N SER A 122 -8.82 9.93 6.57
CA SER A 122 -8.29 10.19 5.23
C SER A 122 -8.89 9.24 4.20
N PHE A 123 -9.04 9.68 2.94
CA PHE A 123 -9.38 8.76 1.84
C PHE A 123 -8.32 7.66 1.66
N MET A 124 -7.09 7.87 2.12
CA MET A 124 -6.02 6.88 2.06
C MET A 124 -5.92 6.02 3.33
N GLU A 125 -6.83 6.18 4.28
CA GLU A 125 -6.84 5.49 5.57
C GLU A 125 -7.39 4.06 5.48
N LYS A 126 -6.92 3.20 6.40
CA LYS A 126 -7.65 2.02 6.84
C LYS A 126 -8.56 2.38 8.01
N LEU A 127 -9.85 2.35 7.78
CA LEU A 127 -10.86 2.43 8.83
C LEU A 127 -10.99 1.07 9.53
N ARG A 128 -10.71 1.01 10.83
CA ARG A 128 -10.98 -0.19 11.64
C ARG A 128 -12.28 -0.01 12.42
N THR A 129 -13.24 -0.88 12.19
CA THR A 129 -14.51 -0.89 12.95
C THR A 129 -14.49 -2.05 13.94
N LYS A 130 -14.72 -1.77 15.23
CA LYS A 130 -14.84 -2.80 16.28
C LYS A 130 -16.26 -2.82 16.84
N ALA A 131 -16.85 -4.01 16.92
CA ALA A 131 -18.12 -4.27 17.58
C ALA A 131 -17.89 -5.03 18.90
N TYR A 132 -18.39 -4.47 20.00
CA TYR A 132 -18.31 -5.04 21.34
C TYR A 132 -19.63 -5.72 21.69
N CYS A 133 -19.58 -7.02 21.90
CA CYS A 133 -20.73 -7.89 21.95
C CYS A 133 -20.82 -8.63 23.29
N THR A 134 -21.97 -9.21 23.57
CA THR A 134 -22.18 -10.08 24.74
C THR A 134 -22.96 -11.31 24.33
N ASN A 135 -22.49 -12.48 24.79
CA ASN A 135 -23.07 -13.79 24.46
C ASN A 135 -23.07 -14.06 22.95
N MET A 136 -22.02 -13.60 22.27
CA MET A 136 -21.85 -13.71 20.83
C MET A 136 -20.54 -14.40 20.44
N LEU A 137 -19.81 -15.03 21.36
CA LEU A 137 -18.57 -15.76 21.06
C LEU A 137 -18.74 -16.67 19.83
N MET A 138 -17.82 -16.54 18.87
CA MET A 138 -17.80 -17.25 17.58
C MET A 138 -19.00 -17.00 16.65
N LYS A 139 -19.98 -16.18 17.05
CA LYS A 139 -21.03 -15.69 16.15
C LYS A 139 -20.40 -14.75 15.13
N GLU A 140 -20.93 -14.77 13.92
CA GLU A 140 -20.47 -13.93 12.83
C GLU A 140 -21.35 -12.68 12.73
N LEU A 141 -20.71 -11.52 12.57
CA LEU A 141 -21.36 -10.24 12.32
C LEU A 141 -21.08 -9.81 10.88
N THR A 142 -22.04 -9.11 10.29
CA THR A 142 -21.89 -8.46 8.98
C THR A 142 -21.63 -6.97 9.19
N PHE A 143 -20.47 -6.49 8.75
CA PHE A 143 -20.06 -5.09 8.76
C PHE A 143 -20.23 -4.52 7.36
N THR A 144 -20.94 -3.41 7.24
CA THR A 144 -21.21 -2.81 5.93
C THR A 144 -20.91 -1.33 5.95
N LEU A 145 -20.04 -0.89 5.04
CA LEU A 145 -19.68 0.51 4.83
C LEU A 145 -20.59 1.13 3.77
N TRP A 146 -21.23 2.23 4.14
CA TRP A 146 -22.17 2.99 3.31
C TRP A 146 -21.73 4.43 3.17
N GLU A 147 -21.95 5.01 2.00
CA GLU A 147 -21.88 6.45 1.77
C GLU A 147 -23.08 7.19 2.41
N ASP A 148 -22.87 8.38 2.99
CA ASP A 148 -23.89 9.23 3.64
C ASP A 148 -23.95 10.64 3.02
N ASP A 149 -24.37 10.73 1.77
CA ASP A 149 -24.10 11.87 0.87
C ASP A 149 -24.93 13.16 1.06
N ILE A 150 -25.36 13.50 2.29
CA ILE A 150 -26.24 14.66 2.53
C ILE A 150 -25.71 15.56 3.63
N GLN A 151 -25.73 16.88 3.38
CA GLN A 151 -25.43 17.91 4.36
C GLN A 151 -26.69 18.27 5.17
N GLY A 152 -26.72 17.90 6.47
CA GLY A 152 -27.83 18.19 7.41
C GLY A 152 -28.46 16.94 8.05
N LYS A 153 -29.29 17.14 9.10
CA LYS A 153 -30.15 16.06 9.65
C LYS A 153 -31.37 15.87 8.74
N GLY A 154 -31.38 14.87 7.86
CA GLY A 154 -32.53 14.48 7.02
C GLY A 154 -32.13 13.79 5.70
N HIS A 155 -32.86 12.76 5.24
CA HIS A 155 -32.41 11.73 4.27
C HIS A 155 -32.90 11.88 2.81
N ASN A 156 -32.11 11.33 1.86
CA ASN A 156 -32.30 11.25 0.40
C ASN A 156 -31.93 9.81 -0.05
N PRO A 157 -32.67 9.20 -1.00
CA PRO A 157 -32.49 7.82 -1.50
C PRO A 157 -31.17 7.48 -2.22
N LYS A 158 -30.17 8.37 -2.25
CA LYS A 158 -28.92 8.20 -3.01
C LYS A 158 -27.75 7.55 -2.26
N ASN A 159 -27.93 7.08 -1.02
CA ASN A 159 -26.84 6.46 -0.25
C ASN A 159 -26.50 5.08 -0.82
N LYS A 160 -25.23 4.88 -1.14
CA LYS A 160 -24.77 3.69 -1.87
C LYS A 160 -23.91 2.82 -0.97
N LEU A 161 -24.13 1.51 -1.10
CA LEU A 161 -23.28 0.49 -0.50
C LEU A 161 -21.87 0.63 -1.10
N ILE A 162 -20.85 0.68 -0.25
CA ILE A 162 -19.44 0.71 -0.69
C ILE A 162 -18.83 -0.69 -0.57
N LEU A 163 -18.97 -1.34 0.60
CA LEU A 163 -18.38 -2.66 0.84
C LEU A 163 -19.03 -3.37 2.04
N THR A 164 -19.15 -4.70 1.96
CA THR A 164 -19.55 -5.57 3.07
C THR A 164 -18.41 -6.53 3.45
N LYS A 165 -18.21 -6.76 4.75
CA LYS A 165 -17.27 -7.74 5.33
C LYS A 165 -17.92 -8.52 6.47
N LYS A 166 -17.53 -9.77 6.64
CA LYS A 166 -17.94 -10.60 7.79
C LYS A 166 -16.79 -10.80 8.77
N ALA A 167 -17.09 -10.80 10.08
CA ALA A 167 -16.11 -11.13 11.11
C ALA A 167 -16.76 -11.84 12.30
N LYS A 168 -16.01 -12.77 12.91
CA LYS A 168 -16.47 -13.51 14.10
C LYS A 168 -16.08 -12.80 15.39
N VAL A 169 -16.95 -12.86 16.38
CA VAL A 169 -16.68 -12.34 17.72
C VAL A 169 -15.68 -13.25 18.44
N ASP A 170 -14.60 -12.66 18.93
CA ASP A 170 -13.52 -13.35 19.61
C ASP A 170 -13.83 -13.66 21.09
N LYS A 171 -12.88 -14.32 21.77
CA LYS A 171 -12.94 -14.64 23.21
C LYS A 171 -13.04 -13.41 24.13
N ASN A 172 -12.82 -12.20 23.59
CA ASN A 172 -12.92 -10.95 24.31
C ASN A 172 -14.30 -10.29 24.13
N GLY A 173 -15.20 -10.90 23.35
CA GLY A 173 -16.48 -10.30 22.98
C GLY A 173 -16.32 -9.23 21.89
N VAL A 174 -15.26 -9.27 21.08
CA VAL A 174 -14.98 -8.26 20.05
C VAL A 174 -14.94 -8.89 18.67
N ALA A 175 -15.65 -8.28 17.71
CA ALA A 175 -15.44 -8.53 16.28
C ALA A 175 -14.89 -7.27 15.62
N ALA A 176 -13.96 -7.42 14.68
CA ALA A 176 -13.34 -6.29 14.00
C ALA A 176 -13.35 -6.49 12.48
N ALA A 177 -13.62 -5.41 11.74
CA ALA A 177 -13.51 -5.37 10.28
C ALA A 177 -12.76 -4.11 9.85
N GLU A 178 -11.93 -4.23 8.83
CA GLU A 178 -11.14 -3.10 8.29
C GLU A 178 -11.60 -2.74 6.88
N PHE A 179 -11.79 -1.45 6.61
CA PHE A 179 -12.18 -0.92 5.31
C PHE A 179 -11.09 0.01 4.77
N MET A 180 -10.69 -0.19 3.51
CA MET A 180 -9.84 0.78 2.79
C MET A 180 -10.74 1.91 2.30
N LEU A 181 -10.60 3.11 2.85
CA LEU A 181 -11.45 4.25 2.50
C LEU A 181 -11.21 4.76 1.07
N THR A 182 -10.11 4.34 0.43
CA THR A 182 -9.86 4.59 -1.00
C THR A 182 -10.94 3.96 -1.87
N ARG A 183 -11.60 2.90 -1.40
CA ARG A 183 -12.73 2.30 -2.11
C ARG A 183 -13.93 3.24 -2.18
N ALA A 184 -14.15 4.08 -1.17
CA ALA A 184 -15.20 5.11 -1.20
C ALA A 184 -14.88 6.18 -2.26
N LEU A 185 -13.62 6.63 -2.33
CA LEU A 185 -13.16 7.56 -3.37
C LEU A 185 -13.25 6.96 -4.78
N MET A 186 -12.82 5.71 -4.96
CA MET A 186 -12.93 5.02 -6.24
C MET A 186 -14.39 4.87 -6.67
N HIS A 187 -15.27 4.55 -5.71
CA HIS A 187 -16.71 4.47 -5.94
C HIS A 187 -17.31 5.82 -6.40
N LYS A 188 -16.90 6.95 -5.80
CA LYS A 188 -17.25 8.32 -6.26
C LYS A 188 -16.71 8.64 -7.66
N ALA A 189 -15.44 8.34 -7.91
CA ALA A 189 -14.80 8.57 -9.21
C ALA A 189 -15.48 7.77 -10.32
N MET A 190 -15.91 6.54 -10.03
CA MET A 190 -16.70 5.70 -10.96
C MET A 190 -18.08 6.29 -11.29
N GLN A 191 -18.61 7.17 -10.45
CA GLN A 191 -19.89 7.85 -10.64
C GLN A 191 -19.74 9.23 -11.29
N GLY A 192 -18.52 9.58 -11.71
CA GLY A 192 -18.19 10.85 -12.38
C GLY A 192 -17.69 11.94 -11.44
N GLU A 193 -17.63 11.70 -10.12
CA GLU A 193 -17.17 12.67 -9.14
C GLU A 193 -15.67 12.47 -8.82
N ALA A 194 -14.80 12.96 -9.71
CA ALA A 194 -13.35 12.75 -9.63
C ALA A 194 -12.63 13.59 -8.54
N ASP A 195 -13.25 14.67 -8.02
CA ASP A 195 -12.67 15.55 -7.01
C ASP A 195 -13.50 15.61 -5.72
N SER A 196 -13.72 14.45 -5.10
CA SER A 196 -14.39 14.35 -3.80
C SER A 196 -13.49 14.90 -2.68
N LYS A 197 -13.72 16.14 -2.25
CA LYS A 197 -12.98 16.79 -1.16
C LYS A 197 -13.38 16.27 0.23
N GLN A 198 -14.63 15.87 0.38
CA GLN A 198 -15.19 15.31 1.61
C GLN A 198 -16.25 14.25 1.29
N LEU A 199 -16.40 13.27 2.17
CA LEU A 199 -17.44 12.24 2.09
C LEU A 199 -17.87 11.83 3.49
N GLU A 200 -19.16 11.85 3.78
CA GLU A 200 -19.70 11.28 5.01
C GLU A 200 -20.03 9.80 4.78
N PHE A 201 -19.90 8.98 5.82
CA PHE A 201 -20.19 7.56 5.74
C PHE A 201 -20.75 7.04 7.06
N TYR A 202 -21.37 5.86 7.00
CA TYR A 202 -21.70 5.10 8.19
C TYR A 202 -21.39 3.63 8.00
N VAL A 203 -21.07 2.96 9.10
CA VAL A 203 -20.88 1.51 9.14
C VAL A 203 -22.00 0.89 9.94
N THR A 204 -22.75 -0.02 9.33
CA THR A 204 -23.74 -0.86 10.03
C THR A 204 -23.09 -2.18 10.42
N VAL A 205 -23.39 -2.66 11.62
CA VAL A 205 -22.98 -3.99 12.11
C VAL A 205 -24.24 -4.76 12.47
N GLU A 206 -24.50 -5.85 11.76
CA GLU A 206 -25.74 -6.61 11.84
C GLU A 206 -25.47 -8.07 12.25
N TYR A 207 -26.37 -8.61 13.07
CA TYR A 207 -26.42 -10.01 13.45
C TYR A 207 -27.80 -10.60 13.12
N TYR A 208 -27.82 -11.72 12.41
CA TYR A 208 -29.03 -12.40 11.97
C TYR A 208 -29.24 -13.73 12.71
N ALA A 209 -30.48 -14.05 13.06
CA ALA A 209 -30.84 -15.33 13.67
C ALA A 209 -31.13 -16.40 12.62
N LYS A 210 -30.77 -17.66 12.94
CA LYS A 210 -30.98 -18.92 12.17
C LYS A 210 -29.94 -19.24 11.07
N LYS A 211 -28.95 -20.02 11.54
CA LYS A 211 -28.00 -20.98 10.91
C LYS A 211 -26.74 -20.53 10.15
N LYS A 212 -25.69 -21.32 10.46
CA LYS A 212 -24.34 -21.48 9.85
C LYS A 212 -24.14 -20.64 8.59
N HIS A 213 -23.35 -19.58 8.74
CA HIS A 213 -22.93 -18.75 7.64
C HIS A 213 -21.95 -19.51 6.75
N THR A 214 -22.40 -19.87 5.55
CA THR A 214 -21.53 -20.07 4.40
C THR A 214 -20.95 -18.69 4.02
N THR A 215 -19.64 -18.69 3.81
CA THR A 215 -18.83 -17.49 3.60
C THR A 215 -18.99 -16.99 2.17
N GLU A 216 -19.98 -16.14 1.95
CA GLU A 216 -19.96 -15.22 0.81
C GLU A 216 -19.91 -13.79 1.34
N ASN A 217 -18.79 -13.11 1.09
CA ASN A 217 -18.69 -11.66 1.19
C ASN A 217 -19.33 -11.11 -0.09
N ILE A 218 -20.46 -10.44 0.01
CA ILE A 218 -21.08 -9.78 -1.14
C ILE A 218 -20.18 -8.58 -1.52
N HIS A 219 -19.35 -8.77 -2.53
CA HIS A 219 -18.76 -7.67 -3.28
C HIS A 219 -19.86 -7.11 -4.19
N ILE A 220 -20.10 -5.81 -4.17
CA ILE A 220 -20.88 -5.20 -5.26
C ILE A 220 -20.07 -5.39 -6.53
N ASN A 221 -20.57 -6.24 -7.41
CA ASN A 221 -20.24 -6.16 -8.82
C ASN A 221 -20.86 -4.87 -9.36
N ASN A 222 -20.01 -3.95 -9.82
CA ASN A 222 -20.28 -3.36 -11.12
C ASN A 222 -18.99 -2.91 -11.84
N PRO A 223 -18.40 -3.77 -12.69
CA PRO A 223 -17.60 -3.34 -13.82
C PRO A 223 -18.54 -3.03 -15.00
N PHE A 224 -18.81 -1.74 -15.25
CA PHE A 224 -19.61 -1.16 -16.36
C PHE A 224 -21.15 -1.37 -16.34
N PRO A 225 -21.98 -0.31 -16.51
CA PRO A 225 -23.42 -0.49 -16.74
C PRO A 225 -23.68 -1.21 -18.06
N PRO A 226 -24.82 -1.94 -18.21
CA PRO A 226 -25.29 -2.37 -19.50
C PRO A 226 -25.58 -1.14 -20.37
N ILE A 227 -25.11 -1.17 -21.61
CA ILE A 227 -25.65 -0.36 -22.68
C ILE A 227 -27.07 -0.89 -22.91
N ASN A 228 -28.05 -0.09 -22.50
CA ASN A 228 -29.51 -0.26 -22.60
C ASN A 228 -30.16 -1.28 -21.66
N GLY A 229 -30.88 -0.74 -20.66
CA GLY A 229 -31.87 -1.46 -19.87
C GLY A 229 -32.17 -0.72 -18.57
N GLU A 230 -33.27 0.03 -18.53
CA GLU A 230 -33.83 0.63 -17.31
C GLU A 230 -33.95 -0.45 -16.21
N ILE A 231 -33.25 -0.27 -15.09
CA ILE A 231 -33.54 -1.05 -13.89
C ILE A 231 -34.88 -0.53 -13.37
N ARG A 232 -35.94 -1.32 -13.54
CA ARG A 232 -37.25 -1.05 -12.95
C ARG A 232 -37.14 -1.08 -11.42
N GLU A 233 -37.50 0.04 -10.79
CA GLU A 233 -37.74 0.14 -9.35
C GLU A 233 -38.86 -0.83 -8.97
N SER A 234 -38.53 -1.87 -8.21
CA SER A 234 -39.53 -2.65 -7.45
C SER A 234 -39.30 -2.38 -5.96
N PRO A 235 -40.37 -2.29 -5.14
CA PRO A 235 -40.23 -1.91 -3.73
C PRO A 235 -39.46 -2.99 -2.97
N ALA A 236 -38.33 -2.63 -2.35
CA ALA A 236 -37.58 -3.55 -1.52
C ALA A 236 -38.31 -3.76 -0.18
N GLU A 237 -38.68 -5.00 0.16
CA GLU A 237 -39.29 -5.34 1.46
C GLU A 237 -38.23 -5.36 2.57
N ALA A 238 -38.55 -4.78 3.73
CA ALA A 238 -37.65 -4.76 4.89
C ALA A 238 -37.48 -6.16 5.50
N ILE A 239 -36.26 -6.49 5.94
CA ILE A 239 -35.97 -7.76 6.61
C ILE A 239 -36.73 -7.79 7.95
N PRO A 240 -37.49 -8.86 8.26
CA PRO A 240 -38.22 -8.93 9.52
C PRO A 240 -37.27 -9.01 10.72
N LYS A 241 -37.61 -8.29 11.79
CA LYS A 241 -36.90 -8.37 13.08
C LYS A 241 -37.30 -9.66 13.81
N ALA A 242 -36.34 -10.35 14.41
CA ALA A 242 -36.60 -11.56 15.18
C ALA A 242 -37.42 -11.24 16.45
N LYS A 243 -38.41 -12.07 16.78
CA LYS A 243 -39.20 -11.92 18.02
C LYS A 243 -38.32 -12.10 19.27
N ASN A 244 -38.55 -11.27 20.28
CA ASN A 244 -37.77 -11.15 21.53
C ASN A 244 -36.29 -10.83 21.30
N SER A 245 -35.96 -10.20 20.18
CA SER A 245 -34.58 -9.81 19.87
C SER A 245 -34.33 -8.35 20.24
N PRO A 246 -33.07 -7.95 20.50
CA PRO A 246 -32.72 -6.54 20.67
C PRO A 246 -33.15 -5.65 19.49
N ALA A 247 -33.12 -6.16 18.25
CA ALA A 247 -33.54 -5.41 17.07
C ALA A 247 -35.03 -5.02 17.10
N GLU A 248 -35.90 -5.86 17.68
CA GLU A 248 -37.34 -5.61 17.80
C GLU A 248 -37.65 -4.34 18.61
N GLN A 249 -36.83 -4.04 19.61
CA GLN A 249 -37.00 -2.88 20.50
C GLN A 249 -36.29 -1.62 19.98
N LYS A 250 -35.43 -1.76 18.97
CA LYS A 250 -34.70 -0.63 18.36
C LYS A 250 -35.58 0.08 17.35
N PRO A 251 -35.40 1.41 17.16
CA PRO A 251 -35.97 2.10 16.00
C PRO A 251 -35.49 1.44 14.69
N PRO A 252 -36.03 1.81 13.52
CA PRO A 252 -35.46 1.37 12.27
C PRO A 252 -34.00 1.87 12.15
N SER A 253 -33.12 1.05 11.60
CA SER A 253 -31.74 1.43 11.27
C SER A 253 -31.69 2.44 10.13
N MET A 254 -30.56 3.13 9.92
CA MET A 254 -30.44 4.01 8.74
C MET A 254 -30.65 3.27 7.43
N LYS A 255 -30.33 1.98 7.38
CA LYS A 255 -30.64 1.10 6.25
C LYS A 255 -32.16 0.93 6.07
N GLU A 256 -32.91 0.69 7.14
CA GLU A 256 -34.37 0.53 7.14
C GLU A 256 -35.13 1.85 6.91
N GLU A 257 -34.78 2.93 7.59
CA GLU A 257 -35.40 4.26 7.42
C GLU A 257 -35.29 4.79 5.98
N LYS A 258 -34.22 4.39 5.27
CA LYS A 258 -33.91 4.84 3.91
C LYS A 258 -34.46 3.91 2.82
N GLY A 259 -35.20 2.86 3.17
CA GLY A 259 -35.80 1.92 2.20
C GLY A 259 -34.80 1.02 1.48
N ILE A 260 -33.58 0.87 2.01
CA ILE A 260 -32.53 0.03 1.43
C ILE A 260 -32.75 -1.42 1.89
N GLY A 261 -33.62 -2.15 1.18
CA GLY A 261 -33.80 -3.59 1.39
C GLY A 261 -32.74 -4.42 0.66
N GLU A 262 -32.36 -5.58 1.22
CA GLU A 262 -31.70 -6.61 0.41
C GLU A 262 -32.71 -7.14 -0.61
N ILE A 263 -32.28 -7.37 -1.86
CA ILE A 263 -33.04 -8.28 -2.74
C ILE A 263 -33.16 -9.59 -1.95
N ALA A 264 -34.38 -9.96 -1.59
CA ALA A 264 -34.68 -11.11 -0.76
C ALA A 264 -34.31 -12.40 -1.52
N VAL A 265 -33.01 -12.73 -1.56
CA VAL A 265 -32.54 -14.05 -1.98
C VAL A 265 -32.88 -15.08 -0.91
N ASP A 266 -33.17 -14.65 0.32
CA ASP A 266 -33.48 -15.56 1.42
C ASP A 266 -34.54 -14.98 2.36
N LYS A 267 -35.81 -15.33 2.12
CA LYS A 267 -36.99 -14.97 2.93
C LYS A 267 -36.97 -15.51 4.38
N ALA A 268 -35.85 -16.09 4.83
CA ALA A 268 -35.68 -16.75 6.11
C ALA A 268 -34.73 -16.03 7.10
N LYS A 269 -34.14 -14.88 6.72
CA LYS A 269 -33.27 -14.10 7.62
C LYS A 269 -34.13 -13.25 8.56
N GLU A 270 -33.95 -13.42 9.86
CA GLU A 270 -34.53 -12.53 10.87
C GLU A 270 -33.40 -11.69 11.49
N LEU A 271 -33.51 -10.36 11.44
CA LEU A 271 -32.52 -9.46 12.06
C LEU A 271 -32.63 -9.57 13.58
N TRP A 272 -31.56 -10.01 14.23
CA TRP A 272 -31.53 -10.22 15.68
C TRP A 272 -30.99 -9.00 16.42
N ASP A 273 -29.90 -8.43 15.96
CA ASP A 273 -29.40 -7.18 16.52
C ASP A 273 -28.64 -6.37 15.48
N TRP A 274 -28.60 -5.05 15.66
CA TRP A 274 -27.82 -4.16 14.82
C TRP A 274 -27.36 -2.92 15.60
N LEU A 275 -26.24 -2.34 15.18
CA LEU A 275 -25.81 -1.02 15.63
C LEU A 275 -25.01 -0.35 14.52
N GLU A 276 -24.89 0.98 14.58
CA GLU A 276 -24.19 1.75 13.55
C GLU A 276 -23.27 2.80 14.16
N ALA A 277 -22.27 3.20 13.39
CA ALA A 277 -21.39 4.31 13.72
C ALA A 277 -21.13 5.17 12.49
N LYS A 278 -21.13 6.50 12.67
CA LYS A 278 -20.90 7.48 11.61
C LYS A 278 -19.48 8.02 11.64
N GLY A 279 -18.96 8.36 10.47
CA GLY A 279 -17.71 9.09 10.33
C GLY A 279 -17.66 9.88 9.03
N SER A 280 -16.66 10.73 8.92
CA SER A 280 -16.39 11.53 7.73
C SER A 280 -15.03 11.22 7.15
N ILE A 281 -14.84 11.51 5.87
CA ILE A 281 -13.57 11.38 5.14
C ILE A 281 -13.25 12.75 4.56
N LEU A 282 -12.04 13.25 4.80
CA LEU A 282 -11.56 14.49 4.20
C LEU A 282 -10.31 14.22 3.37
N LYS A 283 -10.25 14.79 2.16
CA LYS A 283 -9.10 14.68 1.25
C LYS A 283 -7.81 15.23 1.85
N GLU A 284 -7.93 16.27 2.67
CA GLU A 284 -6.81 16.95 3.33
C GLU A 284 -6.43 16.31 4.67
N GLN A 285 -7.25 15.40 5.21
CA GLN A 285 -6.91 14.66 6.42
C GLN A 285 -5.72 13.75 6.14
N ILE A 286 -4.70 13.88 6.98
CA ILE A 286 -3.49 13.05 6.91
C ILE A 286 -3.82 11.68 7.51
N PRO A 287 -3.50 10.56 6.81
CA PRO A 287 -3.66 9.22 7.37
C PRO A 287 -2.86 9.07 8.67
N THR A 288 -3.47 8.41 9.65
CA THR A 288 -2.86 8.07 10.92
C THR A 288 -1.74 7.07 10.69
N VAL A 289 -0.57 7.39 11.22
CA VAL A 289 0.61 6.52 11.17
C VAL A 289 0.44 5.44 12.23
N GLN A 290 0.53 4.18 11.81
CA GLN A 290 0.45 3.02 12.69
C GLN A 290 1.55 3.10 13.76
N LYS A 291 1.19 3.21 15.04
CA LYS A 291 2.17 3.20 16.14
C LYS A 291 2.91 1.87 16.18
N PRO A 292 4.24 1.85 16.36
CA PRO A 292 4.94 0.62 16.74
C PRO A 292 4.44 0.20 18.12
N GLU A 293 3.72 -0.91 18.20
CA GLU A 293 3.35 -1.51 19.48
C GLU A 293 4.58 -2.18 20.11
N GLY A 294 4.94 -1.74 21.32
CA GLY A 294 5.98 -2.38 22.12
C GLY A 294 6.40 -1.61 23.38
N LYS A 295 5.51 -1.54 24.40
CA LYS A 295 5.94 -1.27 25.78
C LYS A 295 6.52 -2.57 26.38
N SER A 296 7.72 -2.46 26.94
CA SER A 296 8.40 -3.50 27.72
C SER A 296 7.59 -3.99 28.93
N PRO A 297 7.68 -5.29 29.26
CA PRO A 297 7.68 -5.75 30.63
C PRO A 297 9.02 -6.39 31.03
N VAL A 298 9.31 -6.24 32.32
CA VAL A 298 10.53 -6.57 33.05
C VAL A 298 10.84 -8.08 33.07
N VAL A 299 12.13 -8.34 32.85
CA VAL A 299 13.01 -9.48 33.21
C VAL A 299 12.45 -10.57 34.13
N VAL A 300 12.45 -11.82 33.62
CA VAL A 300 12.96 -13.01 34.34
C VAL A 300 13.83 -13.82 33.34
N LYS A 301 15.05 -14.13 33.80
CA LYS A 301 16.18 -14.77 33.11
C LYS A 301 15.94 -16.23 32.70
N GLU A 302 16.31 -16.52 31.44
CA GLU A 302 17.34 -17.46 30.95
C GLU A 302 16.89 -18.91 30.74
N THR A 303 16.81 -19.35 29.48
CA THR A 303 17.95 -20.07 28.85
C THR A 303 17.76 -20.25 27.33
N ASP A 304 18.81 -19.79 26.63
CA ASP A 304 19.39 -20.16 25.34
C ASP A 304 18.62 -20.18 24.00
N ILE A 305 18.80 -19.05 23.29
CA ILE A 305 19.47 -18.93 21.99
C ILE A 305 19.05 -19.91 20.88
N SER A 306 18.26 -19.39 19.94
CA SER A 306 18.63 -19.48 18.52
C SER A 306 19.00 -18.08 18.02
N LYS A 307 20.23 -17.94 17.54
CA LYS A 307 20.88 -16.72 17.01
C LYS A 307 19.99 -15.93 16.03
N PRO A 308 20.14 -14.58 15.95
CA PRO A 308 19.63 -13.83 14.82
C PRO A 308 20.51 -14.11 13.60
N THR A 309 19.97 -14.79 12.58
CA THR A 309 20.64 -14.81 11.28
C THR A 309 20.54 -13.42 10.68
N SER A 310 21.70 -12.82 10.43
CA SER A 310 21.88 -11.54 9.74
C SER A 310 21.56 -11.66 8.24
N GLU A 311 20.40 -12.19 7.90
CA GLU A 311 20.03 -12.48 6.52
C GLU A 311 19.00 -11.49 5.98
N CYS A 312 18.97 -11.45 4.66
CA CYS A 312 18.44 -10.35 3.88
C CYS A 312 17.07 -10.71 3.36
N PHE A 313 16.13 -9.76 3.40
CA PHE A 313 14.77 -9.98 2.91
C PHE A 313 14.80 -10.57 1.49
N CYS A 314 15.74 -10.09 0.67
CA CYS A 314 15.97 -10.56 -0.69
C CYS A 314 16.73 -11.90 -0.76
N LYS A 315 17.44 -12.36 0.27
CA LYS A 315 17.98 -13.73 0.31
C LYS A 315 16.99 -14.76 0.86
N GLU A 316 16.13 -14.39 1.80
CA GLU A 316 15.16 -15.29 2.45
C GLU A 316 13.85 -15.48 1.67
N ASN A 317 13.48 -14.51 0.81
CA ASN A 317 12.28 -14.56 -0.02
C ASN A 317 12.57 -14.93 -1.47
N GLN A 318 13.25 -16.06 -1.67
CA GLN A 318 13.44 -16.63 -3.00
C GLN A 318 12.12 -17.14 -3.56
N PHE A 319 11.96 -16.94 -4.86
CA PHE A 319 10.91 -17.49 -5.71
C PHE A 319 11.53 -17.71 -7.10
N ARG A 320 10.89 -18.51 -7.95
CA ARG A 320 11.43 -18.86 -9.27
C ARG A 320 11.71 -17.60 -10.10
N TRP A 321 12.86 -17.59 -10.79
CA TRP A 321 13.36 -16.43 -11.56
C TRP A 321 13.78 -15.21 -10.74
N SER A 322 14.03 -15.36 -9.44
CA SER A 322 14.49 -14.26 -8.58
C SER A 322 15.78 -13.59 -9.08
N ASN A 323 16.69 -14.28 -9.75
CA ASN A 323 17.91 -13.68 -10.30
C ASN A 323 17.68 -12.72 -11.48
N LYS A 324 16.49 -12.73 -12.08
CA LYS A 324 16.13 -11.85 -13.20
C LYS A 324 15.73 -10.46 -12.74
N LEU A 325 15.53 -10.29 -11.44
CA LEU A 325 15.00 -9.08 -10.83
C LEU A 325 15.99 -8.54 -9.80
N ASN A 326 16.03 -7.22 -9.67
CA ASN A 326 16.70 -6.57 -8.56
C ASN A 326 15.85 -6.67 -7.27
N CYS A 327 16.41 -6.28 -6.12
CA CYS A 327 15.75 -6.44 -4.82
C CYS A 327 14.42 -5.65 -4.72
N SER A 328 14.33 -4.46 -5.34
CA SER A 328 13.12 -3.63 -5.36
C SER A 328 12.00 -4.28 -6.19
N GLU A 329 12.32 -4.77 -7.38
CA GLU A 329 11.39 -5.49 -8.25
C GLU A 329 10.85 -6.75 -7.57
N ARG A 330 11.73 -7.51 -6.90
CA ARG A 330 11.34 -8.72 -6.18
C ARG A 330 10.40 -8.44 -5.01
N LYS A 331 10.70 -7.39 -4.25
CA LYS A 331 9.80 -6.90 -3.19
C LYS A 331 8.44 -6.53 -3.77
N LYS A 332 8.41 -5.85 -4.91
CA LYS A 332 7.16 -5.48 -5.58
C LYS A 332 6.36 -6.69 -6.05
N VAL A 333 7.00 -7.72 -6.62
CA VAL A 333 6.32 -8.96 -7.02
C VAL A 333 5.69 -9.64 -5.80
N LEU A 334 6.44 -9.77 -4.70
CA LEU A 334 5.96 -10.39 -3.48
C LEU A 334 4.82 -9.59 -2.83
N GLU A 335 4.91 -8.26 -2.83
CA GLU A 335 3.85 -7.36 -2.38
C GLU A 335 2.56 -7.57 -3.19
N VAL A 336 2.65 -7.51 -4.52
CA VAL A 336 1.50 -7.72 -5.40
C VAL A 336 0.87 -9.11 -5.17
N CYS A 337 1.70 -10.15 -5.06
CA CYS A 337 1.20 -11.51 -4.84
C CYS A 337 0.57 -11.68 -3.46
N ALA A 338 1.12 -11.05 -2.42
CA ALA A 338 0.54 -11.04 -1.08
C ALA A 338 -0.80 -10.30 -1.03
N GLU A 339 -0.92 -9.16 -1.73
CA GLU A 339 -2.18 -8.42 -1.82
C GLU A 339 -3.26 -9.17 -2.59
N LEU A 340 -2.90 -9.92 -3.63
CA LEU A 340 -3.85 -10.67 -4.45
C LEU A 340 -4.24 -12.01 -3.83
N TRP A 341 -3.29 -12.74 -3.26
CA TRP A 341 -3.49 -14.15 -2.87
C TRP A 341 -3.09 -14.47 -1.42
N GLY A 342 -2.72 -13.46 -0.64
CA GLY A 342 -2.38 -13.60 0.78
C GLY A 342 -0.89 -13.86 1.02
N GLU A 343 -0.44 -13.52 2.24
CA GLU A 343 0.95 -13.66 2.66
C GLU A 343 1.47 -15.10 2.56
N ASP A 344 0.65 -16.09 2.90
CA ASP A 344 1.04 -17.50 2.89
C ASP A 344 1.33 -18.02 1.47
N ASN A 345 0.61 -17.50 0.46
CA ASN A 345 0.73 -17.96 -0.93
C ASN A 345 1.71 -17.12 -1.76
N LYS A 346 2.24 -16.01 -1.22
CA LYS A 346 2.94 -14.99 -2.01
C LYS A 346 4.15 -15.53 -2.80
N LYS A 347 4.94 -16.44 -2.23
CA LYS A 347 6.15 -16.98 -2.88
C LYS A 347 5.79 -17.95 -4.01
N GLN A 348 4.77 -18.78 -3.79
CA GLN A 348 4.24 -19.68 -4.81
C GLN A 348 3.66 -18.87 -5.97
N LYS A 349 2.74 -17.94 -5.67
CA LYS A 349 2.11 -17.10 -6.70
C LYS A 349 3.10 -16.19 -7.42
N ALA A 350 4.14 -15.70 -6.74
CA ALA A 350 5.26 -15.00 -7.37
C ALA A 350 5.99 -15.91 -8.38
N SER A 351 6.27 -17.16 -8.01
CA SER A 351 6.91 -18.13 -8.91
C SER A 351 6.06 -18.44 -10.14
N GLU A 352 4.75 -18.59 -9.96
CA GLU A 352 3.78 -18.81 -11.03
C GLU A 352 3.69 -17.60 -11.97
N LEU A 353 3.51 -16.40 -11.41
CA LEU A 353 3.41 -15.14 -12.17
C LEU A 353 4.70 -14.84 -12.94
N MET A 354 5.87 -15.07 -12.33
CA MET A 354 7.15 -14.91 -13.00
C MET A 354 7.34 -15.90 -14.15
N SER A 355 6.78 -17.10 -14.04
CA SER A 355 6.83 -18.09 -15.12
C SER A 355 5.94 -17.69 -16.30
N VAL A 356 4.79 -17.08 -16.02
CA VAL A 356 3.95 -16.43 -17.05
C VAL A 356 4.71 -15.28 -17.72
N MET A 357 5.32 -14.38 -16.96
CA MET A 357 6.12 -13.28 -17.53
C MET A 357 7.31 -13.78 -18.34
N HIS A 358 7.95 -14.87 -17.90
CA HIS A 358 9.05 -15.49 -18.65
C HIS A 358 8.60 -15.98 -20.03
N LEU A 359 7.40 -16.58 -20.13
CA LEU A 359 6.82 -16.98 -21.42
C LEU A 359 6.45 -15.74 -22.26
N GLU A 360 5.68 -14.83 -21.70
CA GLU A 360 5.10 -13.68 -22.39
C GLU A 360 6.14 -12.65 -22.89
N THR A 361 7.22 -12.46 -22.14
CA THR A 361 8.29 -11.51 -22.50
C THR A 361 9.43 -12.16 -23.29
N ASN A 362 9.26 -13.40 -23.75
CA ASN A 362 10.33 -14.19 -24.34
C ASN A 362 11.61 -14.17 -23.47
N LYS A 363 11.45 -14.49 -22.19
CA LYS A 363 12.49 -14.67 -21.16
C LYS A 363 13.21 -13.39 -20.70
N THR A 364 12.77 -12.21 -21.18
CA THR A 364 13.47 -10.95 -20.93
C THR A 364 13.04 -10.24 -19.65
N PHE A 365 11.80 -10.46 -19.19
CA PHE A 365 11.16 -9.69 -18.11
C PHE A 365 11.14 -8.18 -18.38
N ASN A 366 11.30 -7.78 -19.65
CA ASN A 366 11.33 -6.38 -20.03
C ASN A 366 9.90 -5.81 -20.06
N PRO A 367 9.57 -4.77 -19.27
CA PRO A 367 8.26 -4.13 -19.31
C PRO A 367 7.93 -3.49 -20.66
N ALA A 368 8.92 -3.25 -21.53
CA ALA A 368 8.72 -2.74 -22.88
C ALA A 368 8.57 -3.85 -23.95
N ALA A 369 8.57 -5.14 -23.56
CA ALA A 369 8.46 -6.25 -24.51
C ALA A 369 7.20 -6.12 -25.38
N ASP A 370 7.33 -6.27 -26.69
CA ASP A 370 6.25 -6.15 -27.67
C ASP A 370 6.37 -7.30 -28.68
N ASN A 371 5.29 -8.02 -28.93
CA ASN A 371 5.31 -9.18 -29.83
C ASN A 371 5.07 -8.83 -31.31
N GLY A 372 4.89 -7.55 -31.65
CA GLY A 372 4.57 -7.09 -33.01
C GLY A 372 3.20 -7.52 -33.53
N ALA A 373 2.40 -8.24 -32.72
CA ALA A 373 1.06 -8.70 -33.06
C ALA A 373 -0.05 -7.83 -32.42
N GLY A 374 0.34 -6.85 -31.59
CA GLY A 374 -0.60 -5.97 -30.89
C GLY A 374 -0.68 -6.21 -29.39
N TYR A 375 0.36 -6.83 -28.81
CA TYR A 375 0.44 -7.03 -27.37
C TYR A 375 1.79 -6.53 -26.83
N SER A 376 1.78 -5.96 -25.62
CA SER A 376 2.96 -5.33 -25.03
C SER A 376 2.98 -5.45 -23.50
N GLY A 377 4.16 -5.47 -22.88
CA GLY A 377 4.33 -5.51 -21.43
C GLY A 377 4.67 -6.88 -20.85
N LEU A 378 4.81 -6.92 -19.52
CA LEU A 378 5.22 -8.07 -18.72
C LEU A 378 4.30 -9.29 -18.90
N ILE A 379 3.03 -9.06 -19.19
CA ILE A 379 2.04 -10.10 -19.47
C ILE A 379 1.38 -9.94 -20.85
N GLN A 380 2.03 -9.19 -21.76
CA GLN A 380 1.54 -8.94 -23.12
C GLN A 380 0.08 -8.44 -23.15
N PHE A 381 -0.18 -7.27 -22.57
CA PHE A 381 -1.49 -6.62 -22.65
C PHE A 381 -1.89 -6.32 -24.10
N SER A 382 -3.13 -6.59 -24.49
CA SER A 382 -3.76 -6.08 -25.71
C SER A 382 -4.18 -4.61 -25.53
N ASP A 383 -4.65 -3.97 -26.60
CA ASP A 383 -5.24 -2.63 -26.48
C ASP A 383 -6.48 -2.64 -25.57
N GLU A 384 -7.33 -3.68 -25.66
CA GLU A 384 -8.49 -3.81 -24.77
C GLU A 384 -8.10 -4.07 -23.32
N SER A 385 -7.12 -4.94 -23.06
CA SER A 385 -6.73 -5.24 -21.67
C SER A 385 -5.91 -4.12 -21.03
N ALA A 386 -5.10 -3.37 -21.79
CA ALA A 386 -4.48 -2.15 -21.29
C ALA A 386 -5.55 -1.09 -20.92
N LYS A 387 -6.56 -0.92 -21.78
CA LYS A 387 -7.68 0.00 -21.52
C LYS A 387 -8.48 -0.41 -20.28
N SER A 388 -8.71 -1.72 -20.08
CA SER A 388 -9.49 -2.20 -18.93
C SER A 388 -8.85 -1.91 -17.58
N VAL A 389 -7.51 -1.76 -17.52
CA VAL A 389 -6.76 -1.38 -16.31
C VAL A 389 -6.42 0.12 -16.25
N GLY A 390 -7.02 0.92 -17.15
CA GLY A 390 -6.92 2.38 -17.16
C GLY A 390 -5.62 2.93 -17.75
N THR A 391 -5.06 2.27 -18.77
CA THR A 391 -3.83 2.72 -19.45
C THR A 391 -3.87 2.40 -20.95
N THR A 392 -2.74 2.60 -21.65
CA THR A 392 -2.53 2.22 -23.06
C THR A 392 -1.27 1.38 -23.19
N ARG A 393 -1.15 0.59 -24.27
CA ARG A 393 0.09 -0.17 -24.53
C ARG A 393 1.30 0.73 -24.73
N THR A 394 1.12 1.92 -25.29
CA THR A 394 2.19 2.93 -25.40
C THR A 394 2.70 3.35 -24.03
N ALA A 395 1.80 3.72 -23.13
CA ALA A 395 2.18 4.10 -21.76
C ALA A 395 2.81 2.93 -20.99
N LEU A 396 2.28 1.70 -21.17
CA LEU A 396 2.86 0.50 -20.54
C LEU A 396 4.33 0.31 -20.94
N LYS A 397 4.69 0.52 -22.21
CA LYS A 397 6.06 0.35 -22.70
C LYS A 397 7.06 1.35 -22.13
N GLU A 398 6.59 2.51 -21.65
CA GLU A 398 7.43 3.53 -21.01
C GLU A 398 7.56 3.32 -19.49
N MET A 399 6.80 2.39 -18.91
CA MET A 399 6.84 2.11 -17.47
C MET A 399 8.03 1.24 -17.09
N THR A 400 8.54 1.47 -15.88
CA THR A 400 9.46 0.54 -15.23
C THR A 400 8.74 -0.76 -14.84
N PHE A 401 9.52 -1.81 -14.55
CA PHE A 401 8.98 -3.08 -14.06
C PHE A 401 8.06 -2.87 -12.85
N VAL A 402 8.53 -2.11 -11.85
CA VAL A 402 7.81 -1.83 -10.60
C VAL A 402 6.50 -1.08 -10.86
N GLN A 403 6.49 -0.09 -11.75
CA GLN A 403 5.28 0.65 -12.12
C GLN A 403 4.29 -0.25 -12.86
N GLN A 404 4.77 -1.06 -13.81
CA GLN A 404 3.91 -1.91 -14.59
C GLN A 404 3.27 -3.04 -13.75
N MET A 405 3.94 -3.48 -12.68
CA MET A 405 3.38 -4.44 -11.72
C MET A 405 2.09 -3.95 -11.04
N ASP A 406 1.85 -2.64 -10.91
CA ASP A 406 0.56 -2.13 -10.41
C ASP A 406 -0.58 -2.37 -11.40
N PHE A 407 -0.29 -2.35 -12.70
CA PHE A 407 -1.27 -2.66 -13.75
C PHE A 407 -1.47 -4.17 -13.91
N VAL A 408 -0.39 -4.96 -13.75
CA VAL A 408 -0.49 -6.42 -13.62
C VAL A 408 -1.42 -6.76 -12.45
N LYS A 409 -1.23 -6.14 -11.28
CA LYS A 409 -2.12 -6.33 -10.12
C LYS A 409 -3.58 -6.04 -10.47
N LYS A 410 -3.85 -4.88 -11.09
CA LYS A 410 -5.21 -4.48 -11.51
C LYS A 410 -5.83 -5.51 -12.46
N TYR A 411 -5.05 -6.02 -13.42
CA TYR A 411 -5.53 -7.00 -14.40
C TYR A 411 -5.98 -8.30 -13.75
N PHE A 412 -5.17 -8.84 -12.83
CA PHE A 412 -5.48 -10.09 -12.13
C PHE A 412 -6.55 -9.92 -11.03
N TYR A 413 -6.72 -8.71 -10.47
CA TYR A 413 -7.58 -8.46 -9.31
C TYR A 413 -9.02 -8.96 -9.48
N GLY A 414 -9.65 -8.69 -10.63
CA GLY A 414 -11.05 -9.02 -10.87
C GLY A 414 -11.34 -10.52 -11.02
N LYS A 415 -10.31 -11.34 -11.24
CA LYS A 415 -10.43 -12.79 -11.42
C LYS A 415 -9.62 -13.60 -10.41
N LYS A 416 -8.92 -12.95 -9.47
CA LYS A 416 -7.96 -13.59 -8.56
C LYS A 416 -8.47 -14.85 -7.84
N ASP A 417 -9.76 -14.90 -7.51
CA ASP A 417 -10.37 -15.98 -6.72
C ASP A 417 -10.62 -17.27 -7.53
N VAL A 418 -10.63 -17.18 -8.87
CA VAL A 418 -10.77 -18.35 -9.77
C VAL A 418 -9.43 -18.83 -10.34
N LEU A 419 -8.32 -18.22 -9.93
CA LEU A 419 -6.96 -18.52 -10.41
C LEU A 419 -6.27 -19.54 -9.51
N HIS A 420 -6.80 -20.75 -9.48
CA HIS A 420 -6.36 -21.80 -8.55
C HIS A 420 -4.99 -22.37 -8.94
N THR A 421 -4.73 -22.56 -10.23
CA THR A 421 -3.47 -23.12 -10.75
C THR A 421 -2.63 -22.08 -11.49
N MET A 422 -1.34 -22.37 -11.70
CA MET A 422 -0.49 -21.60 -12.63
C MET A 422 -1.10 -21.55 -14.04
N THR A 423 -1.72 -22.65 -14.47
CA THR A 423 -2.39 -22.72 -15.76
C THR A 423 -3.58 -21.77 -15.80
N ASP A 424 -4.39 -21.64 -14.74
CA ASP A 424 -5.47 -20.64 -14.69
C ASP A 424 -4.95 -19.20 -14.77
N LEU A 425 -3.83 -18.91 -14.10
CA LEU A 425 -3.15 -17.60 -14.23
C LEU A 425 -2.82 -17.32 -15.71
N TYR A 426 -2.26 -18.30 -16.41
CA TYR A 426 -1.89 -18.15 -17.81
C TYR A 426 -3.10 -18.13 -18.75
N LEU A 427 -4.15 -18.91 -18.47
CA LEU A 427 -5.39 -18.89 -19.25
C LEU A 427 -6.06 -17.51 -19.19
N LEU A 428 -5.93 -16.76 -18.10
CA LEU A 428 -6.39 -15.37 -18.06
C LEU A 428 -5.61 -14.45 -19.02
N VAL A 429 -4.37 -14.78 -19.35
CA VAL A 429 -3.56 -14.05 -20.33
C VAL A 429 -3.83 -14.57 -21.76
N LEU A 430 -3.84 -15.89 -21.94
CA LEU A 430 -3.95 -16.55 -23.24
C LEU A 430 -5.38 -16.61 -23.80
N LYS A 431 -6.37 -16.99 -22.97
CA LYS A 431 -7.76 -17.23 -23.38
C LYS A 431 -8.72 -17.15 -22.20
N GLN A 432 -9.19 -15.94 -21.90
CA GLN A 432 -9.93 -15.62 -20.66
C GLN A 432 -11.16 -16.50 -20.38
N ASN A 433 -11.86 -17.00 -21.40
CA ASN A 433 -13.05 -17.83 -21.22
C ASN A 433 -12.74 -19.29 -20.82
N ALA A 434 -11.47 -19.70 -20.80
CA ALA A 434 -11.03 -21.01 -20.32
C ALA A 434 -10.57 -20.99 -18.86
N VAL A 435 -10.54 -19.82 -18.19
CA VAL A 435 -10.14 -19.70 -16.79
C VAL A 435 -11.05 -20.57 -15.89
N GLY A 436 -10.43 -21.34 -14.99
CA GLY A 436 -11.10 -22.31 -14.12
C GLY A 436 -10.93 -23.76 -14.61
N HIS A 437 -10.49 -23.96 -15.86
CA HIS A 437 -10.21 -25.29 -16.42
C HIS A 437 -8.74 -25.69 -16.26
N GLY A 438 -7.90 -24.98 -15.50
CA GLY A 438 -6.47 -25.29 -15.38
C GLY A 438 -6.13 -26.69 -14.84
N ASN A 439 -7.06 -27.35 -14.14
CA ASN A 439 -6.94 -28.74 -13.68
C ASN A 439 -7.57 -29.77 -14.64
N ASP A 440 -8.31 -29.32 -15.65
CA ASP A 440 -8.99 -30.20 -16.60
C ASP A 440 -8.08 -30.46 -17.79
N LYS A 441 -7.23 -31.49 -17.66
CA LYS A 441 -6.17 -31.82 -18.62
C LYS A 441 -6.71 -31.98 -20.06
N ASP A 442 -7.93 -32.51 -20.21
CA ASP A 442 -8.53 -32.88 -21.49
C ASP A 442 -9.41 -31.74 -22.07
N TYR A 443 -9.49 -30.60 -21.37
CA TYR A 443 -10.19 -29.43 -21.87
C TYR A 443 -9.52 -28.90 -23.14
N ILE A 444 -10.32 -28.73 -24.19
CA ILE A 444 -9.87 -28.23 -25.49
C ILE A 444 -9.86 -26.71 -25.47
N LEU A 445 -8.66 -26.13 -25.54
CA LEU A 445 -8.46 -24.69 -25.55
C LEU A 445 -8.65 -24.09 -26.95
N PHE A 446 -8.05 -24.73 -27.94
CA PHE A 446 -8.13 -24.37 -29.35
C PHE A 446 -8.51 -25.60 -30.17
N ASP A 447 -9.36 -25.40 -31.18
CA ASP A 447 -9.87 -26.47 -32.04
C ASP A 447 -10.03 -25.93 -33.47
N GLU A 448 -9.11 -26.32 -34.36
CA GLU A 448 -9.10 -25.82 -35.73
C GLU A 448 -10.31 -26.31 -36.56
N SER A 449 -10.98 -27.38 -36.11
CA SER A 449 -12.18 -27.92 -36.77
C SER A 449 -13.42 -27.03 -36.61
N VAL A 450 -13.39 -26.07 -35.68
CA VAL A 450 -14.49 -25.13 -35.45
C VAL A 450 -14.75 -24.27 -36.70
N ASN A 451 -16.03 -24.08 -37.01
CA ASN A 451 -16.45 -23.23 -38.13
C ASN A 451 -16.48 -21.75 -37.70
N VAL A 452 -16.01 -20.88 -38.58
CA VAL A 452 -16.11 -19.41 -38.42
C VAL A 452 -17.05 -18.84 -39.48
N PRO A 453 -17.83 -17.80 -39.17
CA PRO A 453 -18.64 -17.09 -40.16
C PRO A 453 -17.82 -16.59 -41.35
N ASN A 454 -18.36 -16.70 -42.57
CA ASN A 454 -17.75 -16.17 -43.78
C ASN A 454 -17.96 -14.64 -43.86
N VAL A 455 -17.10 -13.89 -43.18
CA VAL A 455 -17.12 -12.42 -43.13
C VAL A 455 -15.76 -11.86 -43.56
N PRO A 456 -15.72 -10.62 -44.11
CA PRO A 456 -14.46 -9.95 -44.43
C PRO A 456 -13.50 -9.94 -43.23
N PHE A 457 -12.19 -9.96 -43.52
CA PHE A 457 -11.17 -9.92 -42.49
C PHE A 457 -11.33 -8.71 -41.57
N ASN A 458 -11.46 -8.97 -40.27
CA ASN A 458 -11.43 -7.94 -39.23
C ASN A 458 -10.53 -8.41 -38.08
N LYS A 459 -9.44 -7.67 -37.81
CA LYS A 459 -8.48 -8.02 -36.76
C LYS A 459 -9.14 -8.22 -35.39
N ASN A 460 -10.22 -7.48 -35.09
CA ASN A 460 -10.92 -7.56 -33.81
C ASN A 460 -11.72 -8.86 -33.62
N ASN A 461 -11.87 -9.67 -34.67
CA ASN A 461 -12.48 -10.99 -34.54
C ASN A 461 -11.49 -12.02 -33.96
N LEU A 462 -10.19 -11.86 -34.16
CA LEU A 462 -9.18 -12.84 -33.74
C LEU A 462 -9.13 -13.08 -32.22
N SER A 463 -9.61 -12.14 -31.42
CA SER A 463 -9.71 -12.24 -29.95
C SER A 463 -11.08 -12.74 -29.46
N LYS A 464 -12.02 -13.07 -30.36
CA LYS A 464 -13.40 -13.44 -30.04
C LYS A 464 -13.73 -14.85 -30.52
N GLU A 465 -14.69 -15.48 -29.85
CA GLU A 465 -15.25 -16.74 -30.34
C GLU A 465 -16.07 -16.52 -31.63
N PRO A 466 -16.07 -17.48 -32.59
CA PRO A 466 -15.29 -18.73 -32.60
C PRO A 466 -13.86 -18.60 -33.18
N TRP A 467 -13.45 -17.42 -33.66
CA TRP A 467 -12.16 -17.22 -34.34
C TRP A 467 -10.95 -17.52 -33.45
N VAL A 468 -10.96 -17.08 -32.19
CA VAL A 468 -9.85 -17.33 -31.25
C VAL A 468 -9.63 -18.83 -31.04
N THR A 469 -10.71 -19.62 -30.97
CA THR A 469 -10.65 -21.08 -30.85
C THR A 469 -10.14 -21.73 -32.14
N LYS A 470 -10.65 -21.30 -33.30
CA LYS A 470 -10.23 -21.85 -34.61
C LYS A 470 -8.77 -21.57 -34.94
N TYR A 471 -8.33 -20.32 -34.77
CA TYR A 471 -7.02 -19.87 -35.22
C TYR A 471 -5.92 -20.01 -34.15
N GLY A 472 -6.30 -20.22 -32.88
CA GLY A 472 -5.37 -20.29 -31.76
C GLY A 472 -4.38 -21.44 -31.83
N TYR A 473 -4.82 -22.62 -32.30
CA TYR A 473 -3.99 -23.81 -32.45
C TYR A 473 -2.73 -23.54 -33.30
N SER A 474 -2.93 -23.15 -34.56
CA SER A 474 -1.84 -22.88 -35.51
C SER A 474 -1.03 -21.61 -35.17
N SER A 475 -1.56 -20.73 -34.32
CA SER A 475 -0.90 -19.50 -33.88
C SER A 475 0.05 -19.71 -32.70
N ASN A 476 -0.10 -20.83 -31.97
CA ASN A 476 0.69 -21.13 -30.77
C ASN A 476 1.44 -22.48 -30.89
N PRO A 477 2.38 -22.62 -31.84
CA PRO A 477 3.09 -23.88 -32.07
C PRO A 477 3.97 -24.33 -30.90
N SER A 478 4.22 -23.48 -29.91
CA SER A 478 4.90 -23.85 -28.68
C SER A 478 4.13 -24.88 -27.83
N PHE A 479 2.80 -24.94 -28.00
CA PHE A 479 1.93 -25.88 -27.29
C PHE A 479 1.66 -27.17 -28.07
N MET A 480 2.29 -27.40 -29.22
CA MET A 480 2.15 -28.66 -29.96
C MET A 480 3.02 -29.72 -29.28
N ARG A 481 2.43 -30.58 -28.45
CA ARG A 481 3.15 -31.58 -27.64
C ARG A 481 2.77 -33.01 -28.01
N GLU A 482 1.81 -33.21 -28.91
CA GLU A 482 1.46 -34.53 -29.43
C GLU A 482 2.58 -35.09 -30.34
N ASN A 483 2.72 -36.41 -30.37
CA ASN A 483 3.81 -37.06 -31.10
C ASN A 483 3.70 -36.81 -32.63
N GLY A 484 4.72 -36.19 -33.22
CA GLY A 484 4.78 -35.86 -34.65
C GLY A 484 4.04 -34.59 -35.05
N GLU A 485 3.40 -33.91 -34.09
CA GLU A 485 2.57 -32.74 -34.34
C GLU A 485 3.41 -31.52 -34.75
N TYR A 486 4.46 -31.22 -33.97
CA TYR A 486 5.32 -30.06 -34.20
C TYR A 486 6.14 -30.21 -35.50
N GLU A 487 6.59 -31.42 -35.81
CA GLU A 487 7.37 -31.75 -37.00
C GLU A 487 6.55 -31.61 -38.27
N ASN A 488 5.25 -31.92 -38.20
CA ASN A 488 4.35 -31.84 -39.35
C ASN A 488 4.21 -30.40 -39.86
N ARG A 489 4.44 -30.18 -41.16
CA ARG A 489 4.22 -28.89 -41.83
C ARG A 489 3.16 -29.05 -42.90
N ARG A 490 2.20 -28.12 -42.92
CA ARG A 490 1.09 -28.13 -43.87
C ARG A 490 0.67 -26.74 -44.31
N SER A 491 -0.02 -26.69 -45.43
CA SER A 491 -0.78 -25.54 -45.88
C SER A 491 -1.96 -25.27 -44.94
N PHE A 492 -2.13 -24.01 -44.54
CA PHE A 492 -3.15 -23.53 -43.61
C PHE A 492 -3.81 -22.27 -44.15
N ASN A 493 -5.13 -22.20 -44.11
CA ASN A 493 -5.90 -21.04 -44.54
C ASN A 493 -6.00 -20.03 -43.39
N SER A 494 -5.07 -19.06 -43.35
CA SER A 494 -5.06 -17.96 -42.39
C SER A 494 -6.23 -17.01 -42.59
N TYR A 495 -6.76 -16.48 -41.49
CA TYR A 495 -7.80 -15.46 -41.53
C TYR A 495 -7.35 -14.15 -42.21
N SER A 496 -6.05 -13.82 -42.13
CA SER A 496 -5.53 -12.51 -42.58
C SER A 496 -4.56 -12.58 -43.75
N LYS A 497 -3.92 -13.73 -43.98
CA LYS A 497 -2.79 -13.88 -44.93
C LYS A 497 -3.04 -14.88 -46.06
N GLY A 498 -4.27 -15.38 -46.20
CA GLY A 498 -4.57 -16.45 -47.16
C GLY A 498 -3.86 -17.76 -46.82
N VAL A 499 -3.42 -18.51 -47.83
CA VAL A 499 -2.75 -19.82 -47.62
C VAL A 499 -1.31 -19.60 -47.16
N ILE A 500 -0.97 -20.10 -45.98
CA ILE A 500 0.38 -20.03 -45.40
C ILE A 500 0.85 -21.42 -44.95
N GLN A 501 2.16 -21.62 -44.85
CA GLN A 501 2.73 -22.85 -44.27
C GLN A 501 2.79 -22.73 -42.74
N ARG A 502 2.23 -23.72 -42.02
CA ARG A 502 2.23 -23.80 -40.55
C ARG A 502 2.56 -25.21 -40.06
N ARG A 503 2.96 -25.32 -38.79
CA ARG A 503 3.16 -26.60 -38.10
C ARG A 503 1.84 -27.14 -37.56
N GLY A 504 1.78 -28.42 -37.22
CA GLY A 504 0.63 -29.04 -36.55
C GLY A 504 -0.24 -29.90 -37.47
N PHE A 505 -1.13 -30.69 -36.90
CA PHE A 505 -2.03 -31.58 -37.62
C PHE A 505 -3.19 -30.82 -38.31
N PRO A 506 -3.72 -31.33 -39.44
CA PRO A 506 -5.01 -30.87 -39.96
C PRO A 506 -6.09 -31.06 -38.89
N ASN A 507 -6.90 -30.01 -38.64
CA ASN A 507 -7.92 -30.01 -37.58
C ASN A 507 -7.35 -30.27 -36.16
N GLY A 508 -6.08 -29.90 -35.93
CA GLY A 508 -5.42 -30.08 -34.64
C GLY A 508 -6.09 -29.27 -33.53
N LYS A 509 -5.81 -29.71 -32.30
CA LYS A 509 -6.38 -29.16 -31.07
C LYS A 509 -5.26 -28.84 -30.10
N THR A 510 -5.45 -27.83 -29.26
CA THR A 510 -4.58 -27.59 -28.11
C THR A 510 -5.35 -27.91 -26.85
N TYR A 511 -4.78 -28.74 -26.00
CA TYR A 511 -5.36 -29.11 -24.71
C TYR A 511 -4.69 -28.38 -23.55
N VAL A 512 -5.42 -28.25 -22.44
CA VAL A 512 -4.88 -27.65 -21.20
C VAL A 512 -3.64 -28.38 -20.69
N TRP A 513 -3.54 -29.70 -20.88
CA TRP A 513 -2.36 -30.46 -20.48
C TRP A 513 -1.10 -29.99 -21.21
N GLU A 514 -1.18 -29.60 -22.48
CA GLU A 514 -0.03 -29.15 -23.27
C GLU A 514 0.47 -27.79 -22.79
N VAL A 515 -0.48 -26.88 -22.52
CA VAL A 515 -0.18 -25.58 -21.93
C VAL A 515 0.45 -25.74 -20.56
N THR A 516 -0.10 -26.62 -19.73
CA THR A 516 0.43 -26.95 -18.40
C THR A 516 1.82 -27.56 -18.49
N ASP A 517 2.06 -28.47 -19.45
CA ASP A 517 3.35 -29.10 -19.71
C ASP A 517 4.42 -28.07 -20.08
N VAL A 518 4.08 -27.14 -20.98
CA VAL A 518 4.99 -26.05 -21.40
C VAL A 518 5.25 -25.08 -20.27
N LEU A 519 4.22 -24.60 -19.58
CA LEU A 519 4.39 -23.73 -18.42
C LEU A 519 5.25 -24.38 -17.35
N THR A 520 5.04 -25.67 -17.06
CA THR A 520 5.79 -26.39 -16.04
C THR A 520 7.22 -26.63 -16.49
N LYS A 521 7.45 -27.35 -17.59
CA LYS A 521 8.77 -27.80 -18.01
C LYS A 521 9.66 -26.69 -18.56
N ASN A 522 9.09 -25.73 -19.30
CA ASN A 522 9.88 -24.73 -20.01
C ASN A 522 9.97 -23.39 -19.27
N HIS A 523 9.15 -23.16 -18.25
CA HIS A 523 9.06 -21.86 -17.57
C HIS A 523 9.10 -21.97 -16.05
N TYR A 524 8.35 -22.86 -15.42
CA TYR A 524 8.36 -22.99 -13.96
C TYR A 524 9.62 -23.73 -13.51
N ASP A 525 9.84 -24.96 -13.97
CA ASP A 525 10.92 -25.83 -13.53
C ASP A 525 12.31 -25.27 -13.82
N LEU A 526 12.50 -24.62 -14.97
CA LEU A 526 13.77 -23.96 -15.30
C LEU A 526 14.12 -22.81 -14.32
N GLY A 527 13.11 -22.25 -13.64
CA GLY A 527 13.29 -21.20 -12.65
C GLY A 527 13.75 -21.68 -11.27
N ASN A 528 13.78 -22.99 -10.99
CA ASN A 528 13.99 -23.55 -9.64
C ASN A 528 15.34 -23.16 -9.00
N ASN A 529 16.38 -22.99 -9.83
CA ASN A 529 17.74 -22.67 -9.39
C ASN A 529 18.17 -21.25 -9.77
N GLN A 530 17.22 -20.43 -10.21
CA GLN A 530 17.45 -19.07 -10.66
C GLN A 530 17.31 -18.11 -9.47
N ASN A 531 18.04 -18.42 -8.39
CA ASN A 531 17.98 -17.71 -7.12
C ASN A 531 18.75 -16.40 -7.20
N PHE A 532 18.23 -15.38 -6.53
CA PHE A 532 18.93 -14.11 -6.40
C PHE A 532 20.21 -14.31 -5.58
N ASN A 533 21.36 -14.11 -6.22
CA ASN A 533 22.69 -14.17 -5.61
C ASN A 533 23.39 -12.80 -5.58
N GLY A 534 22.63 -11.72 -5.80
CA GLY A 534 23.15 -10.35 -5.72
C GLY A 534 23.54 -9.97 -4.29
N THR A 535 24.34 -8.92 -4.17
CA THR A 535 24.66 -8.33 -2.86
C THR A 535 23.37 -7.91 -2.18
N CYS A 536 23.22 -8.34 -0.93
CA CYS A 536 22.15 -7.86 -0.11
C CYS A 536 22.43 -6.42 0.28
N GLU A 537 21.64 -5.52 -0.30
CA GLU A 537 21.43 -4.18 0.23
C GLU A 537 20.61 -4.29 1.52
N ASN A 538 21.13 -5.02 2.50
CA ASN A 538 20.70 -5.02 3.89
C ASN A 538 21.50 -3.92 4.61
N ILE A 539 21.34 -2.69 4.18
CA ILE A 539 21.07 -1.67 5.18
C ILE A 539 19.54 -1.60 5.16
N PRO A 540 18.84 -1.63 6.31
CA PRO A 540 17.40 -1.44 6.29
C PRO A 540 17.08 -0.29 5.34
N GLN A 541 16.23 -0.53 4.34
CA GLN A 541 15.34 0.55 3.94
C GLN A 541 14.51 0.80 5.19
N GLN A 542 15.05 1.64 6.07
CA GLN A 542 14.26 2.67 6.72
C GLN A 542 13.30 3.11 5.62
N THR A 543 12.00 2.96 5.84
CA THR A 543 11.05 3.82 5.14
C THR A 543 11.63 5.21 5.30
N LYS A 544 12.31 5.72 4.26
CA LYS A 544 12.82 7.08 4.30
C LYS A 544 11.56 7.89 4.59
N PRO A 545 11.54 8.64 5.69
CA PRO A 545 10.38 9.41 6.09
C PRO A 545 9.93 10.22 4.88
N SER A 546 8.62 10.50 4.81
CA SER A 546 8.15 11.62 3.99
C SER A 546 9.12 12.79 4.22
N LEU A 547 9.91 13.13 3.20
CA LEU A 547 10.83 14.25 3.30
C LEU A 547 10.08 15.60 3.21
N LYS A 548 8.76 15.58 2.98
CA LYS A 548 7.93 16.78 3.12
C LYS A 548 7.99 17.26 4.56
N GLY A 549 8.64 18.42 4.75
CA GLY A 549 8.88 19.05 6.04
C GLY A 549 10.30 18.90 6.60
N LYS A 550 11.25 18.36 5.83
CA LYS A 550 12.68 18.33 6.21
C LYS A 550 13.49 19.37 5.42
N ARG A 551 14.52 19.94 6.06
CA ARG A 551 15.52 20.82 5.45
C ARG A 551 16.15 20.21 4.20
N ALA A 552 16.04 20.86 3.05
CA ALA A 552 16.54 20.42 1.74
C ALA A 552 16.45 18.89 1.51
N PRO A 553 15.25 18.31 1.34
CA PRO A 553 14.98 16.86 1.29
C PRO A 553 15.92 16.00 0.45
N TRP A 554 16.34 16.51 -0.70
CA TRP A 554 17.24 15.81 -1.61
C TRP A 554 18.63 15.58 -0.99
N MET A 555 19.05 16.35 0.01
CA MET A 555 20.33 16.14 0.69
C MET A 555 20.42 14.80 1.41
N GLU A 556 19.29 14.23 1.88
CA GLU A 556 19.28 12.87 2.42
C GLU A 556 19.53 11.80 1.34
N ILE A 557 19.23 12.11 0.08
CA ILE A 557 19.54 11.23 -1.05
C ILE A 557 21.01 11.40 -1.42
N VAL A 558 21.48 12.64 -1.52
CA VAL A 558 22.88 12.95 -1.85
C VAL A 558 23.84 12.33 -0.85
N LEU A 559 23.58 12.49 0.46
CA LEU A 559 24.42 11.92 1.52
C LEU A 559 24.38 10.39 1.56
N ASP A 560 23.25 9.79 1.22
CA ASP A 560 23.10 8.34 1.13
C ASP A 560 23.89 7.78 -0.07
N GLU A 561 23.82 8.44 -1.23
CA GLU A 561 24.68 8.07 -2.37
C GLU A 561 26.17 8.26 -2.04
N ALA A 562 26.54 9.33 -1.34
CA ALA A 562 27.91 9.58 -0.91
C ALA A 562 28.41 8.49 0.05
N LYS A 563 27.57 8.07 1.00
CA LYS A 563 27.89 7.01 1.96
C LYS A 563 28.03 5.63 1.31
N ASN A 564 27.35 5.38 0.20
CA ASN A 564 27.35 4.08 -0.48
C ASN A 564 28.34 3.99 -1.65
N TYR A 565 28.60 5.10 -2.34
CA TYR A 565 29.42 5.13 -3.57
C TYR A 565 30.46 6.25 -3.60
N GLY A 566 30.41 7.18 -2.65
CA GLY A 566 31.32 8.31 -2.60
C GLY A 566 32.77 7.91 -2.34
N GLY A 567 33.68 8.64 -2.98
CA GLY A 567 35.13 8.44 -2.93
C GLY A 567 35.69 7.36 -3.86
N TYR A 568 34.86 6.57 -4.54
CA TYR A 568 35.29 5.74 -5.66
C TYR A 568 35.55 6.60 -6.91
N ASP A 569 36.48 6.15 -7.75
CA ASP A 569 36.67 6.72 -9.08
C ASP A 569 35.48 6.38 -9.98
N GLU A 570 35.09 7.29 -10.86
CA GLU A 570 33.95 7.11 -11.79
C GLU A 570 34.17 6.01 -12.83
N GLY A 571 35.41 5.64 -13.13
CA GLY A 571 35.76 4.48 -13.95
C GLY A 571 35.63 3.15 -13.19
N ASP A 572 35.59 3.18 -11.86
CA ASP A 572 35.65 2.00 -11.01
C ASP A 572 34.28 1.58 -10.46
N ASN A 573 34.09 0.27 -10.33
CA ASN A 573 32.95 -0.28 -9.60
C ASN A 573 33.13 -0.11 -8.07
N PRO A 574 32.06 0.17 -7.31
CA PRO A 574 30.66 0.14 -7.73
C PRO A 574 30.12 1.44 -8.34
N LEU A 575 30.87 2.54 -8.29
CA LEU A 575 30.38 3.85 -8.71
C LEU A 575 30.10 3.90 -10.21
N SER A 576 30.98 3.37 -11.07
CA SER A 576 30.77 3.30 -12.52
C SER A 576 29.45 2.62 -12.88
N SER A 577 29.17 1.45 -12.29
CA SER A 577 27.89 0.75 -12.45
C SER A 577 26.71 1.54 -11.90
N ARG A 578 26.88 2.25 -10.76
CA ARG A 578 25.82 3.07 -10.18
C ARG A 578 25.46 4.23 -11.10
N ILE A 579 26.45 4.93 -11.66
CA ILE A 579 26.24 6.03 -12.60
C ILE A 579 25.45 5.55 -13.83
N LYS A 580 25.89 4.45 -14.46
CA LYS A 580 25.25 3.90 -15.67
C LYS A 580 23.81 3.46 -15.44
N ASN A 581 23.54 2.77 -14.34
CA ASN A 581 22.24 2.14 -14.12
C ASN A 581 21.21 3.08 -13.49
N GLU A 582 21.65 4.11 -12.75
CA GLU A 582 20.75 4.97 -11.98
C GLU A 582 20.84 6.42 -12.42
N TYR A 583 22.01 7.03 -12.39
CA TYR A 583 22.12 8.46 -12.68
C TYR A 583 21.85 8.76 -14.16
N PHE A 584 22.32 7.91 -15.07
CA PHE A 584 22.01 7.99 -16.51
C PHE A 584 20.63 7.47 -16.88
N SER A 585 19.85 6.95 -15.92
CA SER A 585 18.45 6.55 -16.17
C SER A 585 17.49 7.75 -16.23
N ILE A 586 17.90 8.92 -15.70
CA ILE A 586 17.09 10.12 -15.84
C ILE A 586 17.10 10.58 -17.30
N PRO A 587 15.95 10.93 -17.91
CA PRO A 587 15.94 11.51 -19.25
C PRO A 587 16.89 12.71 -19.34
N ASN A 588 17.85 12.67 -20.26
CA ASN A 588 18.83 13.72 -20.50
C ASN A 588 19.35 13.66 -21.95
N GLU A 589 20.05 14.71 -22.40
CA GLU A 589 20.43 14.86 -23.81
C GLU A 589 21.75 14.16 -24.20
N TYR A 590 22.58 13.77 -23.24
CA TYR A 590 23.99 13.41 -23.50
C TYR A 590 24.39 11.98 -23.12
N THR A 591 23.63 11.32 -22.25
CA THR A 591 24.05 10.06 -21.64
C THR A 591 23.00 8.97 -21.84
N THR A 592 23.49 7.74 -21.97
CA THR A 592 22.71 6.51 -22.02
C THR A 592 23.32 5.51 -21.04
N LYS A 593 22.66 4.38 -20.81
CA LYS A 593 23.20 3.29 -19.97
C LYS A 593 24.56 2.75 -20.47
N ASP A 594 24.88 2.95 -21.75
CA ASP A 594 26.10 2.46 -22.39
C ASP A 594 27.23 3.51 -22.38
N THR A 595 26.94 4.74 -21.95
CA THR A 595 27.92 5.83 -21.86
C THR A 595 28.95 5.52 -20.77
N ASP A 596 30.23 5.71 -21.08
CA ASP A 596 31.33 5.58 -20.12
C ASP A 596 31.35 6.81 -19.18
N PRO A 597 31.14 6.65 -17.87
CA PRO A 597 31.15 7.74 -16.90
C PRO A 597 32.44 8.57 -16.89
N SER A 598 33.58 7.98 -17.25
CA SER A 598 34.87 8.68 -17.31
C SER A 598 35.03 9.59 -18.53
N SER A 599 34.13 9.47 -19.51
CA SER A 599 34.18 10.21 -20.77
C SER A 599 33.19 11.38 -20.84
N VAL A 600 32.30 11.51 -19.85
CA VAL A 600 31.25 12.51 -19.82
C VAL A 600 31.08 13.13 -18.44
N SER A 601 30.80 14.42 -18.40
CA SER A 601 30.43 15.09 -17.16
C SER A 601 29.03 14.66 -16.68
N TRP A 602 28.97 13.98 -15.53
CA TRP A 602 27.72 13.44 -14.97
C TRP A 602 27.18 14.22 -13.76
N CYS A 603 27.78 15.36 -13.41
CA CYS A 603 27.37 16.20 -12.27
C CYS A 603 25.89 16.62 -12.31
N ALA A 604 25.42 17.07 -13.46
CA ALA A 604 24.04 17.51 -13.65
C ALA A 604 23.05 16.35 -13.70
N ALA A 605 23.42 15.20 -14.29
CA ALA A 605 22.59 13.99 -14.26
C ALA A 605 22.38 13.50 -12.81
N PHE A 606 23.45 13.49 -12.01
CA PHE A 606 23.37 13.16 -10.58
C PHE A 606 22.48 14.13 -9.80
N ALA A 607 22.66 15.45 -9.99
CA ALA A 607 21.86 16.45 -9.29
C ALA A 607 20.36 16.35 -9.65
N SER A 608 20.06 16.24 -10.95
CA SER A 608 18.67 16.06 -11.42
C SER A 608 18.06 14.75 -10.92
N TRP A 609 18.82 13.65 -10.90
CA TRP A 609 18.36 12.38 -10.35
C TRP A 609 18.02 12.49 -8.86
N CYS A 610 18.86 13.15 -8.06
CA CYS A 610 18.59 13.37 -6.63
C CYS A 610 17.31 14.19 -6.41
N LEU A 611 17.13 15.28 -7.17
CA LEU A 611 15.94 16.12 -7.09
C LEU A 611 14.68 15.36 -7.51
N LYS A 612 14.71 14.66 -8.66
CA LYS A 612 13.59 13.86 -9.15
C LYS A 612 13.20 12.78 -8.16
N LYS A 613 14.18 12.10 -7.56
CA LYS A 613 13.95 11.05 -6.54
C LYS A 613 13.36 11.62 -5.24
N ALA A 614 13.68 12.87 -4.91
CA ALA A 614 13.05 13.61 -3.81
C ALA A 614 11.68 14.22 -4.17
N GLY A 615 11.24 14.12 -5.43
CA GLY A 615 9.95 14.66 -5.89
C GLY A 615 9.99 16.15 -6.25
N TYR A 616 11.17 16.70 -6.53
CA TYR A 616 11.37 18.11 -6.86
C TYR A 616 11.64 18.36 -8.35
N SER A 617 11.29 19.55 -8.81
CA SER A 617 11.57 20.05 -10.15
C SER A 617 13.08 20.03 -10.44
N ASN A 618 13.44 19.76 -11.68
CA ASN A 618 14.82 19.70 -12.16
C ASN A 618 14.86 19.95 -13.69
N PRO A 619 16.03 20.32 -14.24
CA PRO A 619 16.17 20.57 -15.66
C PRO A 619 15.90 19.35 -16.56
N SER A 620 15.20 19.59 -17.66
CA SER A 620 14.77 18.52 -18.58
C SER A 620 15.88 17.79 -19.33
N THR A 621 17.04 18.42 -19.55
CA THR A 621 18.13 17.77 -20.30
C THR A 621 19.43 17.57 -19.54
N CYS A 622 19.40 17.91 -18.25
CA CYS A 622 20.50 17.72 -17.31
C CYS A 622 21.82 18.34 -17.79
N ARG A 623 21.79 19.55 -18.37
CA ARG A 623 23.00 20.39 -18.51
C ARG A 623 23.25 21.18 -17.24
N ALA A 624 24.52 21.40 -16.91
CA ALA A 624 24.88 22.14 -15.71
C ALA A 624 24.31 23.56 -15.68
N LEU A 625 24.39 24.28 -16.80
CA LEU A 625 23.89 25.67 -16.89
C LEU A 625 22.36 25.75 -16.91
N GLU A 626 21.64 24.67 -17.23
CA GLU A 626 20.17 24.66 -17.24
C GLU A 626 19.56 24.79 -15.85
N PHE A 627 20.33 24.58 -14.78
CA PHE A 627 19.88 24.89 -13.42
C PHE A 627 19.70 26.39 -13.18
N ASN A 628 20.23 27.24 -14.06
CA ASN A 628 19.95 28.66 -14.10
C ASN A 628 18.76 28.94 -15.04
N PRO A 629 17.61 29.45 -14.56
CA PRO A 629 16.46 29.76 -15.41
C PRO A 629 16.76 30.83 -16.47
N ASP A 630 17.78 31.67 -16.27
CA ASP A 630 18.19 32.68 -17.26
C ASP A 630 19.08 32.09 -18.38
N TYR A 631 19.38 30.78 -18.36
CA TYR A 631 20.25 30.17 -19.35
C TYR A 631 19.52 29.94 -20.68
N LEU A 632 19.97 30.66 -21.71
CA LEU A 632 19.50 30.48 -23.08
C LEU A 632 20.29 29.36 -23.78
N HIS A 633 19.59 28.36 -24.30
CA HIS A 633 20.15 27.31 -25.13
C HIS A 633 20.77 27.85 -26.41
N ASP A 634 21.82 27.18 -26.93
CA ASP A 634 22.68 27.59 -28.06
C ASP A 634 21.90 28.05 -29.33
N GLY A 635 21.39 29.29 -29.30
CA GLY A 635 20.70 29.97 -30.40
C GLY A 635 19.24 30.36 -30.10
N ALA A 636 18.83 31.53 -30.57
CA ALA A 636 17.49 32.12 -30.41
C ALA A 636 16.32 31.27 -30.98
N ASN A 637 16.62 30.14 -31.63
CA ASN A 637 15.66 29.31 -32.37
C ASN A 637 15.36 27.96 -31.70
N LYS A 638 15.88 27.70 -30.48
CA LYS A 638 15.50 26.50 -29.71
C LYS A 638 14.37 26.85 -28.75
N PRO A 639 13.33 26.02 -28.62
CA PRO A 639 12.20 26.29 -27.72
C PRO A 639 12.72 26.45 -26.29
N ASP A 640 12.14 27.42 -25.58
CA ASP A 640 12.42 27.66 -24.17
C ASP A 640 12.16 26.39 -23.36
N ARG A 641 13.13 26.01 -22.51
CA ARG A 641 13.07 24.80 -21.69
C ARG A 641 13.02 25.25 -20.24
N ALA A 642 11.88 25.04 -19.60
CA ALA A 642 11.74 25.36 -18.19
C ALA A 642 12.80 24.62 -17.36
N SER A 643 13.64 25.39 -16.68
CA SER A 643 14.66 24.89 -15.74
C SER A 643 14.02 24.12 -14.57
N GLY A 644 12.82 24.56 -14.15
CA GLY A 644 12.19 24.09 -12.93
C GLY A 644 12.93 24.57 -11.66
N MET A 645 13.81 25.56 -11.80
CA MET A 645 14.64 26.10 -10.74
C MET A 645 14.41 27.60 -10.59
N ARG A 646 14.53 28.11 -9.37
CA ARG A 646 14.51 29.54 -9.04
C ARG A 646 15.82 29.96 -8.42
N LYS A 647 16.30 31.15 -8.80
CA LYS A 647 17.50 31.76 -8.22
C LYS A 647 17.22 32.28 -6.82
N ILE A 648 18.17 32.09 -5.90
CA ILE A 648 18.12 32.65 -4.55
C ILE A 648 19.27 33.63 -4.33
N SER A 649 19.02 34.66 -3.51
CA SER A 649 20.00 35.71 -3.20
C SER A 649 20.94 35.33 -2.04
N LYS A 650 20.43 34.56 -1.07
CA LYS A 650 21.19 34.05 0.08
C LYS A 650 21.37 32.54 -0.07
N PRO A 651 22.60 32.00 -0.11
CA PRO A 651 22.82 30.56 -0.14
C PRO A 651 22.28 29.89 1.12
N VAL A 652 21.65 28.74 0.95
CA VAL A 652 21.11 27.91 2.03
C VAL A 652 21.58 26.47 1.85
N TYR A 653 21.50 25.66 2.90
CA TYR A 653 21.91 24.27 2.86
C TYR A 653 21.16 23.50 1.78
N GLY A 654 21.92 22.70 1.03
CA GLY A 654 21.41 21.89 -0.06
C GLY A 654 21.01 22.67 -1.31
N CYS A 655 21.15 23.99 -1.37
CA CYS A 655 20.91 24.70 -2.63
C CYS A 655 21.90 24.24 -3.72
N ILE A 656 21.48 24.35 -4.97
CA ILE A 656 22.30 23.96 -6.11
C ILE A 656 23.20 25.16 -6.46
N VAL A 657 24.51 24.94 -6.40
CA VAL A 657 25.49 25.92 -6.88
C VAL A 657 25.77 25.61 -8.34
N VAL A 658 25.70 26.63 -9.20
CA VAL A 658 25.98 26.47 -10.64
C VAL A 658 27.22 27.28 -11.00
N TRP A 659 28.16 26.61 -11.67
CA TRP A 659 29.36 27.22 -12.22
C TRP A 659 29.32 27.24 -13.74
N LYS A 660 29.91 28.26 -14.33
CA LYS A 660 30.12 28.38 -15.78
C LYS A 660 31.61 28.46 -16.07
N ASN A 661 32.06 27.72 -17.09
CA ASN A 661 33.43 27.83 -17.60
C ASN A 661 33.70 29.25 -18.12
N VAL A 662 34.84 29.83 -17.76
CA VAL A 662 35.28 31.16 -18.21
C VAL A 662 35.64 31.12 -19.70
N LYS A 663 36.18 30.00 -20.17
CA LYS A 663 36.50 29.72 -21.57
C LYS A 663 35.68 28.53 -22.07
N GLY A 664 35.01 28.68 -23.21
CA GLY A 664 34.19 27.62 -23.83
C GLY A 664 32.76 27.50 -23.28
N GLY A 665 32.05 26.47 -23.75
CA GLY A 665 30.71 26.10 -23.26
C GLY A 665 30.75 25.21 -22.02
N GLY A 666 29.60 25.01 -21.39
CA GLY A 666 29.45 24.10 -20.25
C GLY A 666 29.71 24.73 -18.88
N GLY A 667 29.69 23.88 -17.85
CA GLY A 667 29.73 24.28 -16.46
C GLY A 667 29.69 23.09 -15.50
N HIS A 668 29.48 23.36 -14.23
CA HIS A 668 29.37 22.35 -13.18
C HIS A 668 28.21 22.66 -12.24
N VAL A 669 27.66 21.64 -11.56
CA VAL A 669 26.67 21.80 -10.50
C VAL A 669 26.96 20.85 -9.36
N ALA A 670 26.70 21.31 -8.14
CA ALA A 670 26.77 20.50 -6.94
C ALA A 670 25.86 21.08 -5.84
N PHE A 671 25.65 20.33 -4.76
CA PHE A 671 24.83 20.76 -3.64
C PHE A 671 25.68 21.44 -2.57
N HIS A 672 25.28 22.62 -2.10
CA HIS A 672 26.01 23.38 -1.09
C HIS A 672 25.83 22.76 0.30
N TYR A 673 26.90 22.18 0.86
CA TYR A 673 26.85 21.48 2.15
C TYR A 673 27.24 22.35 3.34
N GLY A 674 28.17 23.28 3.18
CA GLY A 674 28.57 24.23 4.23
C GLY A 674 29.74 25.10 3.80
N TYR A 675 30.42 25.73 4.76
CA TYR A 675 31.61 26.57 4.52
C TYR A 675 32.81 26.09 5.33
N GLU A 676 33.98 26.40 4.80
CA GLU A 676 35.24 26.38 5.53
C GLU A 676 35.41 27.67 6.34
N THR A 677 36.30 27.63 7.34
CA THR A 677 36.63 28.80 8.17
C THR A 677 37.21 29.98 7.38
N ASN A 678 37.77 29.75 6.19
CA ASN A 678 38.31 30.78 5.30
C ASN A 678 37.25 31.39 4.35
N GLY A 679 35.99 30.95 4.44
CA GLY A 679 34.90 31.44 3.59
C GLY A 679 34.72 30.69 2.26
N ASN A 680 35.52 29.66 1.98
CA ASN A 680 35.27 28.77 0.86
C ASN A 680 33.97 27.98 1.06
N ILE A 681 33.27 27.70 -0.04
CA ILE A 681 32.09 26.84 -0.02
C ILE A 681 32.51 25.38 -0.14
N ILE A 682 31.78 24.51 0.54
CA ILE A 682 31.95 23.06 0.50
C ILE A 682 30.76 22.46 -0.25
N PRO A 683 30.92 22.15 -1.54
CA PRO A 683 29.93 21.39 -2.27
C PRO A 683 30.10 19.88 -2.11
N LEU A 684 28.98 19.17 -2.10
CA LEU A 684 28.89 17.72 -2.28
C LEU A 684 28.21 17.44 -3.62
N GLY A 685 28.91 16.77 -4.53
CA GLY A 685 28.44 16.58 -5.90
C GLY A 685 29.17 15.50 -6.65
N GLY A 686 28.56 15.09 -7.76
CA GLY A 686 29.12 14.11 -8.69
C GLY A 686 30.11 14.74 -9.67
N ASN A 687 31.01 13.93 -10.21
CA ASN A 687 32.12 14.33 -11.07
C ASN A 687 33.02 15.43 -10.46
N GLN A 688 33.19 15.44 -9.13
CA GLN A 688 34.13 16.33 -8.47
C GLN A 688 35.43 15.56 -8.28
N GLY A 689 36.45 15.87 -9.10
CA GLY A 689 37.69 15.08 -9.18
C GLY A 689 37.41 13.61 -9.45
N SER A 690 36.68 13.34 -10.54
CA SER A 690 36.32 11.99 -11.02
C SER A 690 35.54 11.13 -10.02
N SER A 691 34.83 11.73 -9.06
CA SER A 691 34.18 11.02 -7.95
C SER A 691 32.94 11.77 -7.44
N LEU A 692 32.11 11.08 -6.63
CA LEU A 692 31.16 11.72 -5.71
C LEU A 692 31.88 12.01 -4.38
N LYS A 693 32.16 13.28 -4.06
CA LYS A 693 32.89 13.66 -2.84
C LYS A 693 32.61 15.09 -2.39
N PHE A 694 33.09 15.47 -1.21
CA PHE A 694 33.13 16.87 -0.79
C PHE A 694 34.38 17.56 -1.37
N SER A 695 34.24 18.79 -1.83
CA SER A 695 35.34 19.61 -2.36
C SER A 695 35.46 20.94 -1.62
N SER A 696 36.55 21.67 -1.88
CA SER A 696 36.71 23.07 -1.47
C SER A 696 36.58 23.94 -2.71
N ARG A 697 35.66 24.91 -2.72
CA ARG A 697 35.51 25.85 -3.84
C ARG A 697 35.53 27.30 -3.37
N SER A 698 36.20 28.14 -4.15
CA SER A 698 36.21 29.60 -3.93
C SER A 698 34.85 30.21 -4.31
N PRO A 699 34.23 31.05 -3.47
CA PRO A 699 33.00 31.77 -3.82
C PRO A 699 33.22 32.77 -4.97
N ASN A 700 34.47 33.16 -5.25
CA ASN A 700 34.84 34.06 -6.34
C ASN A 700 35.13 33.30 -7.65
N GLY A 701 35.05 31.98 -7.65
CA GLY A 701 35.44 31.12 -8.77
C GLY A 701 36.84 30.53 -8.64
N ASP A 702 37.05 29.41 -9.32
CA ASP A 702 38.24 28.56 -9.35
C ASP A 702 38.16 27.60 -10.55
N TYR A 703 39.24 26.88 -10.88
CA TYR A 703 39.28 25.92 -11.99
C TYR A 703 38.79 26.49 -13.34
N ASP A 704 39.11 27.74 -13.64
CA ASP A 704 38.59 28.48 -14.80
C ASP A 704 37.06 28.50 -14.88
N GLN A 705 36.39 28.49 -13.72
CA GLN A 705 34.95 28.56 -13.57
C GLN A 705 34.54 29.72 -12.66
N LYS A 706 33.39 30.32 -12.96
CA LYS A 706 32.75 31.34 -12.10
C LYS A 706 31.38 30.87 -11.65
N ILE A 707 30.99 31.21 -10.43
CA ILE A 707 29.65 30.93 -9.91
C ILE A 707 28.64 31.83 -10.66
N VAL A 708 27.59 31.20 -11.20
CA VAL A 708 26.46 31.86 -11.86
C VAL A 708 25.40 32.25 -10.84
N GLY A 709 25.22 31.40 -9.83
CA GLY A 709 24.30 31.63 -8.74
C GLY A 709 24.03 30.38 -7.92
N TYR A 710 23.08 30.55 -7.01
CA TYR A 710 22.53 29.52 -6.14
C TYR A 710 21.05 29.35 -6.47
N PHE A 711 20.57 28.12 -6.50
CA PHE A 711 19.25 27.80 -7.00
C PHE A 711 18.54 26.77 -6.13
N LEU A 712 17.21 26.84 -6.09
CA LEU A 712 16.31 25.85 -5.47
C LEU A 712 15.27 25.39 -6.49
N PRO A 713 14.68 24.20 -6.34
CA PRO A 713 13.53 23.80 -7.15
C PRO A 713 12.36 24.78 -7.01
N GLU A 714 11.68 25.09 -8.10
CA GLU A 714 10.51 25.98 -8.09
C GLU A 714 9.39 25.48 -7.19
N ASN A 715 9.23 24.15 -7.09
CA ASN A 715 8.24 23.50 -6.23
C ASN A 715 8.74 23.26 -4.79
N TYR A 716 9.81 23.92 -4.36
CA TYR A 716 10.31 23.95 -2.99
C TYR A 716 10.17 25.36 -2.39
N ALA A 717 9.43 25.46 -1.28
CA ALA A 717 9.25 26.72 -0.57
C ALA A 717 10.53 27.13 0.19
N ASP A 718 10.68 28.43 0.49
CA ASP A 718 11.75 28.88 1.38
C ASP A 718 11.45 28.50 2.82
N HIS A 719 12.43 27.90 3.49
CA HIS A 719 12.35 27.54 4.91
C HIS A 719 13.52 28.17 5.67
N SER A 720 13.24 28.82 6.81
CA SER A 720 14.29 29.39 7.68
C SER A 720 15.24 28.31 8.22
N GLU A 721 14.77 27.07 8.32
CA GLU A 721 15.58 25.93 8.72
C GLU A 721 16.69 25.60 7.70
N ASP A 722 16.59 26.05 6.45
CA ASP A 722 17.63 25.83 5.44
C ASP A 722 18.87 26.72 5.66
N GLU A 723 18.79 27.76 6.48
CA GLU A 723 19.93 28.64 6.76
C GLU A 723 21.09 27.88 7.42
N PHE A 724 22.33 28.17 7.00
CA PHE A 724 23.52 27.54 7.57
C PHE A 724 23.73 27.96 9.04
N THR A 725 23.88 26.96 9.89
CA THR A 725 24.30 27.10 11.29
C THR A 725 25.75 27.58 11.39
N ASP A 726 26.18 28.01 12.57
CA ASP A 726 27.56 28.48 12.77
C ASP A 726 28.58 27.34 12.72
N GLU A 727 28.16 26.13 13.08
CA GLU A 727 28.95 24.90 12.93
C GLU A 727 29.15 24.54 11.45
N GLU A 728 28.11 24.67 10.64
CA GLU A 728 28.16 24.42 9.20
C GLU A 728 28.98 25.45 8.43
N LYS A 729 29.34 26.57 9.06
CA LYS A 729 30.23 27.59 8.50
C LYS A 729 31.71 27.38 8.84
N LYS A 730 32.06 26.29 9.54
CA LYS A 730 33.42 26.02 10.06
C LYS A 730 33.83 24.56 9.82
N LEU A 731 33.43 23.98 8.69
CA LEU A 731 33.70 22.59 8.34
C LEU A 731 35.06 22.42 7.65
N ASN A 732 35.51 21.17 7.50
CA ASN A 732 36.73 20.81 6.80
C ASN A 732 36.46 19.66 5.81
N PRO A 733 36.57 19.88 4.47
CA PRO A 733 36.22 18.89 3.46
C PRO A 733 37.13 17.65 3.50
N LYS A 734 38.41 17.77 3.91
CA LYS A 734 39.29 16.60 4.08
C LYS A 734 38.79 15.69 5.20
N THR A 735 38.35 16.27 6.32
CA THR A 735 37.76 15.52 7.42
C THR A 735 36.45 14.86 7.02
N LEU A 736 35.59 15.57 6.26
CA LEU A 736 34.35 15.00 5.73
C LEU A 736 34.62 13.81 4.80
N ASN A 737 35.57 13.93 3.88
CA ASN A 737 35.93 12.84 2.95
C ASN A 737 36.59 11.62 3.64
N LYS A 738 37.17 11.79 4.83
CA LYS A 738 37.71 10.69 5.65
C LYS A 738 36.68 10.06 6.59
N SER A 739 35.52 10.70 6.75
CA SER A 739 34.48 10.27 7.67
C SER A 739 33.59 9.17 7.07
N SER A 740 32.66 8.65 7.87
CA SER A 740 31.61 7.72 7.42
C SER A 740 30.61 8.32 6.42
N LEU A 741 30.76 9.60 6.05
CA LEU A 741 29.94 10.26 5.03
C LEU A 741 30.32 9.83 3.62
N LEU A 742 31.54 9.31 3.40
CA LEU A 742 31.92 8.66 2.14
C LEU A 742 32.11 7.16 2.34
N LYS A 743 31.85 6.38 1.28
CA LYS A 743 32.10 4.94 1.31
C LYS A 743 33.59 4.62 1.33
N LYS A 744 34.36 5.30 0.49
CA LYS A 744 35.82 5.16 0.38
C LYS A 744 36.45 6.49 0.77
N SER A 745 37.40 6.45 1.70
CA SER A 745 38.13 7.65 2.09
C SER A 745 38.88 8.23 0.89
N ASN A 746 38.78 9.54 0.70
CA ASN A 746 39.48 10.26 -0.37
C ASN A 746 40.11 11.54 0.17
N GLU A 747 41.44 11.67 0.10
CA GLU A 747 42.13 12.86 0.62
C GLU A 747 42.13 14.03 -0.38
N GLU A 748 41.79 13.76 -1.63
CA GLU A 748 41.72 14.76 -2.68
C GLU A 748 40.44 15.59 -2.55
N ILE A 749 40.60 16.90 -2.43
CA ILE A 749 39.50 17.88 -2.33
C ILE A 749 39.23 18.62 -3.64
N SER A 750 39.77 18.10 -4.75
CA SER A 750 39.63 18.70 -6.07
C SER A 750 38.16 18.81 -6.47
N GLY A 751 37.77 19.99 -6.94
CA GLY A 751 36.48 20.25 -7.56
C GLY A 751 36.54 20.24 -9.10
N LYS A 752 37.71 19.90 -9.67
CA LYS A 752 37.90 19.86 -11.12
C LYS A 752 37.07 18.71 -11.71
N THR A 753 36.23 19.01 -12.69
CA THR A 753 35.48 18.01 -13.45
C THR A 753 36.38 17.37 -14.51
N THR A 754 36.07 16.14 -14.92
CA THR A 754 36.65 15.52 -16.11
C THR A 754 36.31 16.25 -17.41
#